data_AF-A0A418VMZ1-F1
#
_entry.id   AF-A0A418VMZ1-F1
#
_cell.length_a   1.000
_cell.length_b   1.000
_cell.length_c   1.000
_cell.angle_alpha   90.00
_cell.angle_beta   90.00
_cell.angle_gamma   90.00
#
_symmetry.space_group_name_H-M   'P 1'
#
loop_
_entity.id
_entity.type
_entity.pdbx_description
1 polymer ?
#
loop_
_entity_poly.entity_id
_entity_poly.type
_entity_poly.pdbx_seq_one_letter_code
_entity_poly.pdbx_strand_id
1 'polypeptide(L)'
;MVVDGGRDAFLDSKTYQDEQDSIRRHRVESDAGAETERPLVGLALSGGGIRSASFCLGVIKALQRNGRIGAFDYLSTVSGGGYAGSALTWLINLGKLDQFDDYLARLRSHGHYLDPGRRLTATAMTAVVLRTVLVNLLVYGGLITVGLYVLEQLANCLPGGVGLTGALWGAVAIAVFFALAALIYALATGVTADVVAKRRYLWRLSWQRWGGLALGGAVGLIVIGLLPYLRAAVDVLLADYIRQDFAGAGLGGVSVAVSWLVSVAAKLSGSTKSDTRPSTNTPTSPLVGALAPVAAALAVVGVLLVAYDFSFKLPLWGALLLLAVALLTGWVADLNMMSLHRMYRDRLMEAFLPNADAVATQEWTAATEANGAPLTGFDQRPFHLLNTNVILIDSPNTQVRGRGGDNYVLTPIHSGSSSTGWFPTSDIMGRGSRDGLTLATAVAISGAAVNAHVGPGAQPSILRNGAVSFLLSLFGLQLGYWVSNPEKPMSNGNYLVPGFRSLTGGGFHRSAWFHMLSDGGHFDNTGLYELIRRRVRTIVAVDGAADPTYRFADLTALIEKARADFATDISFPGGPGGNLADLRPERPSVNFPGVSVAERGWIEGLIAYPDGSKGRLVYIKLTMVDALPADVYGYAAGNPPFPNQSTADQFFDEFQLESYVTLGDAIAQTINWPDFPTS
;
A
#
# COMPACT_ATOMS: atom_id res chain seq x y z
N MET A 1 -22.97 -14.25 16.56
CA MET A 1 -23.69 -12.97 16.68
C MET A 1 -24.03 -12.52 15.28
N VAL A 2 -25.30 -12.20 15.06
CA VAL A 2 -25.85 -11.73 13.79
C VAL A 2 -25.15 -10.41 13.44
N VAL A 3 -24.50 -10.37 12.27
CA VAL A 3 -23.98 -9.12 11.71
C VAL A 3 -25.21 -8.37 11.18
N ASP A 4 -25.62 -7.34 11.91
CA ASP A 4 -26.53 -6.33 11.37
C ASP A 4 -25.84 -5.69 10.16
N GLY A 5 -26.39 -5.97 8.98
CA GLY A 5 -25.97 -5.33 7.75
C GLY A 5 -26.49 -3.90 7.69
N GLY A 6 -25.57 -2.95 7.50
CA GLY A 6 -25.82 -1.81 6.61
C GLY A 6 -26.66 -0.64 7.12
N ARG A 7 -26.48 -0.18 8.37
CA ARG A 7 -26.66 1.25 8.75
C ARG A 7 -25.49 1.67 9.65
N ASP A 8 -24.99 2.89 9.44
CA ASP A 8 -23.74 3.47 9.98
C ASP A 8 -23.54 3.37 11.52
N ALA A 9 -23.26 2.17 12.04
CA ALA A 9 -22.95 1.98 13.47
C ALA A 9 -21.75 2.82 13.94
N PHE A 10 -20.92 3.33 13.02
CA PHE A 10 -19.86 4.28 13.33
C PHE A 10 -20.40 5.64 13.81
N LEU A 11 -21.41 6.21 13.14
CA LEU A 11 -21.92 7.54 13.49
C LEU A 11 -22.58 7.56 14.88
N ASP A 12 -23.12 6.43 15.31
CA ASP A 12 -23.69 6.25 16.65
C ASP A 12 -22.66 5.79 17.69
N SER A 13 -21.40 5.60 17.29
CA SER A 13 -20.35 5.09 18.18
C SER A 13 -19.76 6.18 19.07
N LYS A 14 -19.27 5.78 20.24
CA LYS A 14 -18.48 6.65 21.11
C LYS A 14 -17.29 7.28 20.37
N THR A 15 -16.66 6.52 19.47
CA THR A 15 -15.52 7.00 18.68
C THR A 15 -15.85 8.23 17.85
N TYR A 16 -17.00 8.23 17.16
CA TYR A 16 -17.42 9.39 16.40
C TYR A 16 -17.75 10.58 17.31
N GLN A 17 -18.37 10.34 18.47
CA GLN A 17 -18.64 11.41 19.44
C GLN A 17 -17.35 12.04 19.97
N ASP A 18 -16.36 11.23 20.36
CA ASP A 18 -15.05 11.71 20.82
C ASP A 18 -14.34 12.55 19.73
N GLU A 19 -14.52 12.19 18.45
CA GLU A 19 -14.02 12.94 17.29
C GLU A 19 -14.73 14.29 17.11
N GLN A 20 -16.07 14.30 17.17
CA GLN A 20 -16.86 15.53 17.09
C GLN A 20 -16.53 16.48 18.24
N ASP A 21 -16.30 15.95 19.45
CA ASP A 21 -15.94 16.74 20.61
C ASP A 21 -14.54 17.34 20.51
N SER A 22 -13.57 16.62 19.92
CA SER A 22 -12.26 17.19 19.54
C SER A 22 -12.42 18.39 18.59
N ILE A 23 -13.17 18.21 17.50
CA ILE A 23 -13.37 19.27 16.50
C ILE A 23 -14.07 20.49 17.13
N ARG A 24 -15.09 20.27 17.96
CA ARG A 24 -15.79 21.34 18.68
C ARG A 24 -14.86 22.10 19.60
N ARG A 25 -14.00 21.42 20.37
CA ARG A 25 -13.00 22.07 21.24
C ARG A 25 -12.09 22.99 20.43
N HIS A 26 -11.50 22.47 19.35
CA HIS A 26 -10.59 23.25 18.50
C HIS A 26 -11.27 24.43 17.81
N ARG A 27 -12.55 24.29 17.41
CA ARG A 27 -13.34 25.43 16.89
C ARG A 27 -13.51 26.53 17.92
N VAL A 28 -13.79 26.19 19.18
CA VAL A 28 -13.96 27.17 20.26
C VAL A 28 -12.65 27.91 20.53
N GLU A 29 -11.53 27.20 20.52
CA GLU A 29 -10.19 27.76 20.72
C GLU A 29 -9.77 28.68 19.57
N SER A 30 -10.08 28.33 18.32
CA SER A 30 -9.66 29.10 17.13
C SER A 30 -10.59 30.26 16.77
N ASP A 31 -11.91 30.12 16.95
CA ASP A 31 -12.90 31.03 16.36
C ASP A 31 -13.53 32.01 17.39
N ALA A 32 -12.91 32.21 18.56
CA ALA A 32 -13.25 33.24 19.56
C ALA A 32 -14.75 33.57 19.70
N GLY A 33 -15.61 32.57 19.90
CA GLY A 33 -17.05 32.75 20.12
C GLY A 33 -17.96 32.54 18.90
N ALA A 34 -17.46 31.98 17.79
CA ALA A 34 -18.31 31.58 16.65
C ALA A 34 -19.26 30.42 16.98
N GLU A 35 -20.39 30.34 16.25
CA GLU A 35 -21.37 29.25 16.36
C GLU A 35 -20.70 27.87 16.19
N THR A 36 -20.74 27.06 17.24
CA THR A 36 -20.17 25.70 17.26
C THR A 36 -20.93 24.71 16.36
N GLU A 37 -22.16 25.06 15.96
CA GLU A 37 -23.07 24.20 15.19
C GLU A 37 -23.04 24.44 13.66
N ARG A 38 -21.95 24.99 13.11
CA ARG A 38 -21.83 25.06 11.65
C ARG A 38 -21.58 23.69 11.01
N PRO A 39 -22.05 23.44 9.76
CA PRO A 39 -21.76 22.23 9.02
C PRO A 39 -20.25 21.94 8.90
N LEU A 40 -19.88 20.66 8.90
CA LEU A 40 -18.49 20.22 8.79
C LEU A 40 -17.93 20.49 7.39
N VAL A 41 -16.67 20.93 7.35
CA VAL A 41 -15.90 21.20 6.13
C VAL A 41 -14.67 20.28 6.09
N GLY A 42 -14.43 19.62 4.95
CA GLY A 42 -13.32 18.69 4.78
C GLY A 42 -12.45 19.01 3.57
N LEU A 43 -11.14 18.80 3.73
CA LEU A 43 -10.16 18.79 2.64
C LEU A 43 -9.73 17.34 2.39
N ALA A 44 -9.88 16.85 1.16
CA ALA A 44 -9.40 15.54 0.74
C ALA A 44 -8.20 15.70 -0.19
N LEU A 45 -7.09 15.03 0.11
CA LEU A 45 -5.87 15.02 -0.71
C LEU A 45 -5.61 13.60 -1.22
N SER A 46 -5.70 13.42 -2.54
CA SER A 46 -5.63 12.11 -3.19
C SER A 46 -4.21 11.53 -3.25
N GLY A 47 -4.13 10.23 -3.53
CA GLY A 47 -2.86 9.53 -3.67
C GLY A 47 -2.25 9.67 -5.06
N GLY A 48 -0.97 9.32 -5.16
CA GLY A 48 -0.21 9.47 -6.40
C GLY A 48 1.28 9.75 -6.21
N GLY A 49 1.86 9.34 -5.08
CA GLY A 49 3.26 9.58 -4.76
C GLY A 49 3.63 11.07 -4.69
N ILE A 50 4.90 11.36 -4.92
CA ILE A 50 5.43 12.73 -4.90
C ILE A 50 4.68 13.68 -5.84
N ARG A 51 4.19 13.20 -7.00
CA ARG A 51 3.35 13.98 -7.92
C ARG A 51 2.11 14.58 -7.25
N SER A 52 1.32 13.72 -6.60
CA SER A 52 0.12 14.18 -5.91
C SER A 52 0.49 15.07 -4.73
N ALA A 53 1.57 14.74 -4.01
CA ALA A 53 2.07 15.57 -2.92
C ALA A 53 2.41 17.00 -3.38
N SER A 54 3.19 17.16 -4.44
CA SER A 54 3.58 18.46 -5.00
C SER A 54 2.36 19.26 -5.47
N PHE A 55 1.43 18.63 -6.18
CA PHE A 55 0.20 19.29 -6.61
C PHE A 55 -0.67 19.73 -5.43
N CYS A 56 -0.85 18.87 -4.43
CA CYS A 56 -1.61 19.17 -3.21
C CYS A 56 -0.95 20.29 -2.40
N LEU A 57 0.39 20.33 -2.31
CA LEU A 57 1.13 21.42 -1.67
C LEU A 57 0.88 22.76 -2.37
N GLY A 58 0.78 22.77 -3.70
CA GLY A 58 0.35 23.94 -4.48
C GLY A 58 -1.05 24.43 -4.10
N VAL A 59 -2.02 23.52 -3.96
CA VAL A 59 -3.37 23.88 -3.52
C VAL A 59 -3.36 24.38 -2.07
N ILE A 60 -2.60 23.74 -1.17
CA ILE A 60 -2.44 24.18 0.23
C ILE A 60 -1.81 25.58 0.27
N LYS A 61 -0.82 25.88 -0.58
CA LYS A 61 -0.22 27.22 -0.71
C LYS A 61 -1.29 28.27 -1.01
N ALA A 62 -2.13 28.00 -2.01
CA ALA A 62 -3.22 28.91 -2.35
C ALA A 62 -4.22 29.09 -1.19
N LEU A 63 -4.58 28.01 -0.50
CA LEU A 63 -5.48 28.05 0.66
C LEU A 63 -4.88 28.84 1.83
N GLN A 64 -3.60 28.66 2.12
CA GLN A 64 -2.87 29.37 3.17
C GLN A 64 -2.79 30.86 2.86
N ARG A 65 -2.41 31.24 1.63
CA ARG A 65 -2.30 32.64 1.20
C ARG A 65 -3.63 33.39 1.27
N ASN A 66 -4.73 32.68 1.08
CA ASN A 66 -6.09 33.22 1.16
C ASN A 66 -6.72 33.09 2.56
N GLY A 67 -5.98 32.68 3.59
CA GLY A 67 -6.48 32.53 4.96
C GLY A 67 -7.60 31.49 5.10
N ARG A 68 -7.62 30.45 4.26
CA ARG A 68 -8.70 29.45 4.21
C ARG A 68 -8.40 28.14 4.94
N ILE A 69 -7.16 27.91 5.37
CA ILE A 69 -6.79 26.68 6.10
C ILE A 69 -7.61 26.51 7.38
N GLY A 70 -7.84 27.61 8.12
CA GLY A 70 -8.64 27.62 9.34
C GLY A 70 -10.12 27.27 9.14
N ALA A 71 -10.62 27.19 7.90
CA ALA A 71 -12.00 26.79 7.64
C ALA A 71 -12.25 25.28 7.76
N PHE A 72 -11.22 24.46 7.51
CA PHE A 72 -11.37 23.01 7.43
C PHE A 72 -11.44 22.38 8.83
N ASP A 73 -12.40 21.49 9.03
CA ASP A 73 -12.52 20.68 10.24
C ASP A 73 -11.82 19.34 10.08
N TYR A 74 -11.86 18.78 8.87
CA TYR A 74 -11.18 17.55 8.52
C TYR A 74 -10.13 17.74 7.45
N LEU A 75 -9.04 17.01 7.59
CA LEU A 75 -8.05 16.77 6.55
C LEU A 75 -7.97 15.27 6.30
N SER A 76 -8.54 14.79 5.19
CA SER A 76 -8.49 13.39 4.79
C SER A 76 -7.46 13.19 3.70
N THR A 77 -6.57 12.23 3.91
CA THR A 77 -5.38 12.09 3.06
C THR A 77 -5.08 10.63 2.76
N VAL A 78 -4.48 10.38 1.61
CA VAL A 78 -4.06 9.05 1.20
C VAL A 78 -2.77 9.11 0.39
N SER A 79 -1.86 8.17 0.63
CA SER A 79 -0.61 8.02 -0.11
C SER A 79 0.18 9.34 -0.22
N GLY A 80 0.51 9.79 -1.43
CA GLY A 80 1.16 11.08 -1.69
C GLY A 80 0.43 12.30 -1.08
N GLY A 81 -0.91 12.30 -1.06
CA GLY A 81 -1.70 13.31 -0.34
C GLY A 81 -1.47 13.27 1.16
N GLY A 82 -1.10 12.11 1.71
CA GLY A 82 -0.62 11.95 3.08
C GLY A 82 0.69 12.69 3.35
N TYR A 83 1.61 12.77 2.39
CA TYR A 83 2.84 13.54 2.55
C TYR A 83 2.53 15.04 2.67
N ALA A 84 1.72 15.57 1.74
CA ALA A 84 1.33 16.97 1.73
C ALA A 84 0.48 17.34 2.96
N GLY A 85 -0.48 16.50 3.32
CA GLY A 85 -1.32 16.75 4.48
C GLY A 85 -0.58 16.63 5.81
N SER A 86 0.37 15.69 5.94
CA SER A 86 1.18 15.63 7.16
C SER A 86 2.21 16.73 7.26
N ALA A 87 2.71 17.27 6.14
CA ALA A 87 3.47 18.50 6.14
C ALA A 87 2.65 19.68 6.70
N LEU A 88 1.38 19.81 6.27
CA LEU A 88 0.45 20.80 6.83
C LEU A 88 0.22 20.58 8.32
N THR A 89 -0.12 19.35 8.74
CA THR A 89 -0.32 18.97 10.14
C THR A 89 0.91 19.30 10.98
N TRP A 90 2.10 19.01 10.47
CA TRP A 90 3.36 19.24 11.15
C TRP A 90 3.70 20.73 11.28
N LEU A 91 3.53 21.52 10.22
CA LEU A 91 3.76 22.97 10.26
C LEU A 91 2.78 23.69 11.20
N ILE A 92 1.52 23.24 11.27
CA ILE A 92 0.55 23.74 12.26
C ILE A 92 1.04 23.42 13.68
N ASN A 93 1.47 22.19 13.93
CA ASN A 93 1.98 21.77 15.24
C ASN A 93 3.25 22.56 15.65
N LEU A 94 4.09 22.93 14.70
CA LEU A 94 5.26 23.78 14.95
C LEU A 94 4.92 25.27 15.11
N GLY A 95 3.69 25.69 14.83
CA GLY A 95 3.31 27.11 14.79
C GLY A 95 4.00 27.89 13.66
N LYS A 96 4.32 27.22 12.54
CA LYS A 96 5.12 27.74 11.41
C LYS A 96 4.37 27.73 10.07
N LEU A 97 3.05 27.81 10.11
CA LEU A 97 2.23 27.85 8.89
C LEU A 97 2.45 29.14 8.06
N ASP A 98 2.92 30.20 8.69
CA ASP A 98 3.35 31.45 8.06
C ASP A 98 4.63 31.27 7.21
N GLN A 99 5.49 30.30 7.55
CA GLN A 99 6.73 29.95 6.86
C GLN A 99 6.53 28.89 5.75
N PHE A 100 5.31 28.79 5.19
CA PHE A 100 4.99 27.76 4.20
C PHE A 100 5.83 27.88 2.91
N ASP A 101 6.12 29.10 2.46
CA ASP A 101 6.97 29.31 1.28
C ASP A 101 8.44 28.91 1.52
N ASP A 102 8.97 29.17 2.72
CA ASP A 102 10.32 28.74 3.12
C ASP A 102 10.39 27.21 3.22
N TYR A 103 9.34 26.58 3.74
CA TYR A 103 9.19 25.13 3.74
C TYR A 103 9.23 24.56 2.31
N LEU A 104 8.50 25.17 1.36
CA LEU A 104 8.53 24.74 -0.04
C LEU A 104 9.89 24.97 -0.70
N ALA A 105 10.59 26.06 -0.38
CA ALA A 105 11.98 26.28 -0.82
C ALA A 105 12.93 25.17 -0.31
N ARG A 106 12.74 24.73 0.94
CA ARG A 106 13.51 23.64 1.51
C ARG A 106 13.19 22.32 0.81
N LEU A 107 11.90 22.01 0.62
CA LEU A 107 11.49 20.77 -0.01
C LEU A 107 12.03 20.66 -1.44
N ARG A 108 12.05 21.78 -2.18
CA ARG A 108 12.65 21.88 -3.53
C ARG A 108 14.14 21.55 -3.54
N SER A 109 14.92 22.18 -2.66
CA SER A 109 16.36 21.91 -2.53
C SER A 109 16.68 20.49 -2.05
N HIS A 110 15.68 19.77 -1.53
CA HIS A 110 15.77 18.38 -1.05
C HIS A 110 14.87 17.41 -1.84
N GLY A 111 14.49 17.76 -3.09
CA GLY A 111 13.54 17.00 -3.91
C GLY A 111 13.94 15.54 -4.17
N HIS A 112 15.25 15.22 -4.15
CA HIS A 112 15.76 13.86 -4.13
C HIS A 112 15.70 13.24 -2.72
N TYR A 113 14.53 13.17 -2.11
CA TYR A 113 14.38 12.68 -0.73
C TYR A 113 14.74 11.19 -0.57
N LEU A 114 14.64 10.40 -1.64
CA LEU A 114 15.05 8.99 -1.65
C LEU A 114 16.57 8.80 -1.82
N ASP A 115 17.27 9.74 -2.47
CA ASP A 115 18.74 9.72 -2.63
C ASP A 115 19.31 11.15 -2.42
N PRO A 116 19.51 11.58 -1.16
CA PRO A 116 19.90 12.95 -0.83
C PRO A 116 21.37 13.28 -1.19
N GLY A 117 22.08 12.41 -1.92
CA GLY A 117 23.30 12.74 -2.67
C GLY A 117 24.57 13.09 -1.88
N ARG A 118 24.51 13.37 -0.57
CA ARG A 118 25.70 13.79 0.22
C ARG A 118 26.14 12.84 1.33
N ARG A 119 25.28 11.95 1.85
CA ARG A 119 25.65 10.98 2.92
C ARG A 119 24.97 9.60 2.86
N LEU A 120 23.89 9.46 2.08
CA LEU A 120 23.15 8.22 1.87
C LEU A 120 23.02 8.00 0.37
N THR A 121 24.04 7.39 -0.21
CA THR A 121 24.14 7.09 -1.64
C THR A 121 23.22 5.92 -2.03
N ALA A 122 22.94 5.73 -3.31
CA ALA A 122 22.28 4.53 -3.83
C ALA A 122 22.88 3.20 -3.31
N THR A 123 24.17 3.19 -2.95
CA THR A 123 24.83 2.04 -2.30
C THR A 123 24.33 1.78 -0.88
N ALA A 124 24.00 2.83 -0.10
CA ALA A 124 23.41 2.68 1.23
C ALA A 124 21.99 2.09 1.13
N MET A 125 21.18 2.54 0.16
CA MET A 125 19.87 1.94 -0.13
C MET A 125 20.01 0.46 -0.51
N THR A 126 20.98 0.14 -1.39
CA THR A 126 21.28 -1.23 -1.79
C THR A 126 21.68 -2.08 -0.59
N ALA A 127 22.50 -1.55 0.33
CA ALA A 127 22.90 -2.24 1.55
C ALA A 127 21.70 -2.52 2.47
N VAL A 128 20.75 -1.59 2.60
CA VAL A 128 19.52 -1.80 3.39
C VAL A 128 18.65 -2.88 2.76
N VAL A 129 18.44 -2.84 1.44
CA VAL A 129 17.70 -3.87 0.71
C VAL A 129 18.36 -5.24 0.89
N LEU A 130 19.68 -5.33 0.69
CA LEU A 130 20.43 -6.57 0.87
C LEU A 130 20.35 -7.08 2.31
N ARG A 131 20.46 -6.21 3.32
CA ARG A 131 20.29 -6.58 4.73
C ARG A 131 18.91 -7.21 4.95
N THR A 132 17.84 -6.59 4.46
CA THR A 132 16.48 -7.11 4.59
C THR A 132 16.37 -8.49 3.93
N VAL A 133 16.85 -8.63 2.69
CA VAL A 133 16.86 -9.91 1.96
C VAL A 133 17.63 -10.99 2.73
N LEU A 134 18.83 -10.68 3.23
CA LEU A 134 19.68 -11.61 3.95
C LEU A 134 19.04 -12.09 5.26
N VAL A 135 18.43 -11.19 6.05
CA VAL A 135 17.73 -11.56 7.29
C VAL A 135 16.53 -12.46 6.98
N ASN A 136 15.75 -12.12 5.95
CA ASN A 136 14.62 -12.96 5.55
C ASN A 136 15.07 -14.34 5.05
N LEU A 137 16.12 -14.41 4.24
CA LEU A 137 16.69 -15.68 3.77
C LEU A 137 17.32 -16.50 4.90
N LEU A 138 17.94 -15.86 5.89
CA LEU A 138 18.45 -16.54 7.08
C LEU A 138 17.32 -17.20 7.86
N VAL A 139 16.21 -16.49 8.10
CA VAL A 139 15.06 -17.04 8.83
C VAL A 139 14.29 -18.03 7.98
N TYR A 140 13.66 -17.58 6.90
CA TYR A 140 12.78 -18.43 6.09
C TYR A 140 13.54 -19.44 5.25
N GLY A 141 14.62 -19.02 4.58
CA GLY A 141 15.47 -19.94 3.83
C GLY A 141 16.16 -20.96 4.74
N GLY A 142 16.58 -20.56 5.94
CA GLY A 142 17.08 -21.46 6.97
C GLY A 142 16.03 -22.50 7.41
N LEU A 143 14.82 -22.05 7.73
CA LEU A 143 13.70 -22.95 8.08
C LEU A 143 13.32 -23.89 6.94
N ILE A 144 13.30 -23.41 5.69
CA ILE A 144 13.05 -24.24 4.50
C ILE A 144 14.16 -25.28 4.34
N THR A 145 15.43 -24.87 4.46
CA THR A 145 16.60 -25.76 4.33
C THR A 145 16.56 -26.87 5.37
N VAL A 146 16.32 -26.53 6.65
CA VAL A 146 16.18 -27.51 7.74
C VAL A 146 14.94 -28.38 7.52
N GLY A 147 13.82 -27.82 7.07
CA GLY A 147 12.63 -28.57 6.72
C GLY A 147 12.90 -29.62 5.64
N LEU A 148 13.59 -29.25 4.57
CA LEU A 148 14.00 -30.16 3.49
C LEU A 148 14.98 -31.22 3.99
N TYR A 149 15.94 -30.86 4.85
CA TYR A 149 16.85 -31.82 5.51
C TYR A 149 16.06 -32.87 6.28
N VAL A 150 15.13 -32.44 7.15
CA VAL A 150 14.32 -33.35 7.97
C VAL A 150 13.45 -34.24 7.08
N LEU A 151 12.81 -33.67 6.05
CA LEU A 151 11.98 -34.44 5.12
C LEU A 151 12.78 -35.51 4.37
N GLU A 152 14.00 -35.19 3.91
CA GLU A 152 14.90 -36.13 3.25
C GLU A 152 15.31 -37.27 4.20
N GLN A 153 15.69 -36.96 5.44
CA GLN A 153 16.03 -37.98 6.44
C GLN A 153 14.84 -38.89 6.78
N LEU A 154 13.64 -38.32 6.96
CA LEU A 154 12.42 -39.09 7.20
C LEU A 154 12.08 -39.98 6.01
N ALA A 155 12.20 -39.47 4.78
CA ALA A 155 11.94 -40.23 3.56
C ALA A 155 12.90 -41.43 3.41
N ASN A 156 14.16 -41.27 3.78
CA ASN A 156 15.17 -42.33 3.75
C ASN A 156 14.93 -43.42 4.82
N CYS A 157 14.24 -43.10 5.92
CA CYS A 157 13.85 -44.07 6.94
C CYS A 157 12.62 -44.92 6.56
N LEU A 158 11.88 -44.56 5.51
CA LEU A 158 10.71 -45.32 5.06
C LEU A 158 11.13 -46.57 4.25
N PRO A 159 10.37 -47.69 4.32
CA PRO A 159 10.66 -48.89 3.53
C PRO A 159 10.65 -48.58 2.02
N GLY A 160 11.80 -48.73 1.35
CA GLY A 160 11.98 -48.35 -0.06
C GLY A 160 12.40 -46.90 -0.29
N GLY A 161 12.92 -46.21 0.73
CA GLY A 161 13.31 -44.80 0.72
C GLY A 161 14.20 -44.42 -0.47
N VAL A 162 13.67 -43.56 -1.34
CA VAL A 162 14.36 -42.95 -2.49
C VAL A 162 14.57 -41.44 -2.25
N GLY A 163 14.74 -41.03 -0.99
CA GLY A 163 14.83 -39.63 -0.59
C GLY A 163 13.56 -38.83 -0.92
N LEU A 164 13.71 -37.52 -1.15
CA LEU A 164 12.59 -36.65 -1.57
C LEU A 164 11.90 -37.10 -2.86
N THR A 165 12.50 -37.94 -3.72
CA THR A 165 11.77 -38.49 -4.89
C THR A 165 10.57 -39.35 -4.47
N GLY A 166 10.55 -39.84 -3.23
CA GLY A 166 9.40 -40.52 -2.62
C GLY A 166 8.17 -39.61 -2.49
N ALA A 167 8.35 -38.28 -2.47
CA ALA A 167 7.25 -37.32 -2.50
C ALA A 167 6.41 -37.46 -3.79
N LEU A 168 7.00 -37.89 -4.91
CA LEU A 168 6.26 -38.17 -6.16
C LEU A 168 5.28 -39.33 -5.97
N TRP A 169 5.66 -40.37 -5.24
CA TRP A 169 4.76 -41.48 -4.89
C TRP A 169 3.65 -41.02 -3.95
N GLY A 170 3.94 -40.08 -3.03
CA GLY A 170 2.92 -39.41 -2.23
C GLY A 170 1.92 -38.61 -3.08
N ALA A 171 2.40 -37.88 -4.09
CA ALA A 171 1.53 -37.18 -5.05
C ALA A 171 0.66 -38.16 -5.87
N VAL A 172 1.24 -39.29 -6.31
CA VAL A 172 0.51 -40.37 -6.98
C VAL A 172 -0.54 -40.99 -6.04
N ALA A 173 -0.21 -41.23 -4.77
CA ALA A 173 -1.15 -41.75 -3.79
C ALA A 173 -2.33 -40.79 -3.54
N ILE A 174 -2.06 -39.48 -3.45
CA ILE A 174 -3.12 -38.46 -3.39
C ILE A 174 -3.95 -38.50 -4.67
N ALA A 175 -3.34 -38.58 -5.87
CA ALA A 175 -4.07 -38.65 -7.13
C ALA A 175 -4.95 -39.91 -7.24
N VAL A 176 -4.46 -41.07 -6.79
CA VAL A 176 -5.24 -42.31 -6.71
C VAL A 176 -6.38 -42.18 -5.71
N PHE A 177 -6.13 -41.61 -4.52
CA PHE A 177 -7.19 -41.31 -3.55
C PHE A 177 -8.24 -40.39 -4.15
N PHE A 178 -7.84 -39.35 -4.90
CA PHE A 178 -8.77 -38.48 -5.63
C PHE A 178 -9.58 -39.24 -6.66
N ALA A 179 -8.95 -40.10 -7.47
CA ALA A 179 -9.65 -40.90 -8.46
C ALA A 179 -10.68 -41.83 -7.81
N LEU A 180 -10.30 -42.50 -6.71
CA LEU A 180 -11.19 -43.36 -5.93
C LEU A 180 -12.33 -42.58 -5.28
N ALA A 181 -12.04 -41.44 -4.68
CA ALA A 181 -13.07 -40.66 -4.01
C ALA A 181 -13.96 -39.87 -4.99
N ALA A 182 -13.45 -39.49 -6.17
CA ALA A 182 -14.26 -39.01 -7.29
C ALA A 182 -15.17 -40.13 -7.84
N LEU A 183 -14.67 -41.37 -7.93
CA LEU A 183 -15.47 -42.54 -8.29
C LEU A 183 -16.55 -42.83 -7.24
N ILE A 184 -16.21 -42.83 -5.95
CA ILE A 184 -17.17 -43.00 -4.84
C ILE A 184 -18.21 -41.88 -4.89
N TYR A 185 -17.78 -40.63 -5.13
CA TYR A 185 -18.67 -39.49 -5.28
C TYR A 185 -19.63 -39.68 -6.46
N ALA A 186 -19.15 -40.10 -7.62
CA ALA A 186 -19.97 -40.41 -8.79
C ALA A 186 -20.99 -41.53 -8.52
N LEU A 187 -20.56 -42.63 -7.88
CA LEU A 187 -21.43 -43.73 -7.49
C LEU A 187 -22.49 -43.29 -6.46
N ALA A 188 -22.12 -42.45 -5.49
CA ALA A 188 -23.02 -41.91 -4.48
C ALA A 188 -24.07 -40.94 -5.06
N THR A 189 -23.80 -40.30 -6.21
CA THR A 189 -24.80 -39.50 -6.93
C THR A 189 -25.86 -40.32 -7.65
N GLY A 190 -25.62 -41.62 -7.90
CA GLY A 190 -26.58 -42.54 -8.53
C GLY A 190 -27.67 -43.08 -7.61
N VAL A 191 -27.55 -42.93 -6.29
CA VAL A 191 -28.56 -43.39 -5.32
C VAL A 191 -29.64 -42.30 -5.15
N THR A 192 -30.92 -42.62 -5.27
CA THR A 192 -32.04 -41.66 -5.33
C THR A 192 -32.93 -41.69 -4.08
N ALA A 193 -32.44 -41.16 -2.95
CA ALA A 193 -33.26 -40.99 -1.74
C ALA A 193 -33.23 -39.54 -1.23
N ASP A 194 -34.40 -38.92 -1.12
CA ASP A 194 -34.61 -37.50 -0.76
C ASP A 194 -34.11 -37.14 0.65
N VAL A 195 -34.10 -38.10 1.58
CA VAL A 195 -33.63 -37.91 2.97
C VAL A 195 -32.13 -37.58 3.04
N VAL A 196 -31.37 -37.87 1.98
CA VAL A 196 -29.91 -37.69 1.92
C VAL A 196 -29.51 -36.34 1.30
N ALA A 197 -30.45 -35.54 0.79
CA ALA A 197 -30.15 -34.31 0.03
C ALA A 197 -29.33 -33.26 0.81
N LYS A 198 -29.66 -33.00 2.09
CA LYS A 198 -28.88 -32.09 2.95
C LYS A 198 -27.47 -32.63 3.23
N ARG A 199 -27.33 -33.94 3.49
CA ARG A 199 -26.03 -34.58 3.72
C ARG A 199 -25.16 -34.58 2.45
N ARG A 200 -25.75 -34.76 1.26
CA ARG A 200 -25.06 -34.65 -0.04
C ARG A 200 -24.50 -33.27 -0.29
N TYR A 201 -25.24 -32.21 0.05
CA TYR A 201 -24.74 -30.84 -0.09
C TYR A 201 -23.53 -30.58 0.83
N LEU A 202 -23.62 -30.99 2.10
CA LEU A 202 -22.50 -30.84 3.05
C LEU A 202 -21.28 -31.69 2.65
N TRP A 203 -21.50 -32.91 2.14
CA TRP A 203 -20.44 -33.75 1.60
C TRP A 203 -19.78 -33.13 0.36
N ARG A 204 -20.56 -32.57 -0.58
CA ARG A 204 -20.03 -31.83 -1.74
C ARG A 204 -19.19 -30.64 -1.33
N LEU A 205 -19.68 -29.85 -0.38
CA LEU A 205 -18.95 -28.68 0.12
C LEU A 205 -17.66 -29.09 0.85
N SER A 206 -17.71 -30.17 1.63
CA SER A 206 -16.54 -30.76 2.28
C SER A 206 -15.52 -31.25 1.25
N TRP A 207 -15.98 -31.98 0.23
CA TRP A 207 -15.15 -32.47 -0.88
C TRP A 207 -14.50 -31.33 -1.66
N GLN A 208 -15.22 -30.24 -1.94
CA GLN A 208 -14.65 -29.07 -2.62
C GLN A 208 -13.55 -28.39 -1.79
N ARG A 209 -13.71 -28.32 -0.47
CA ARG A 209 -12.71 -27.73 0.43
C ARG A 209 -11.46 -28.61 0.58
N TRP A 210 -11.65 -29.87 0.95
CA TRP A 210 -10.55 -30.82 1.10
C TRP A 210 -9.89 -31.16 -0.23
N GLY A 211 -10.67 -31.18 -1.31
CA GLY A 211 -10.19 -31.39 -2.67
C GLY A 211 -9.23 -30.28 -3.13
N GLY A 212 -9.54 -29.02 -2.84
CA GLY A 212 -8.60 -27.93 -3.13
C GLY A 212 -7.28 -28.07 -2.36
N LEU A 213 -7.37 -28.36 -1.05
CA LEU A 213 -6.19 -28.54 -0.19
C LEU A 213 -5.33 -29.73 -0.62
N ALA A 214 -5.94 -30.87 -0.92
CA ALA A 214 -5.21 -32.07 -1.30
C ALA A 214 -4.62 -31.96 -2.71
N LEU A 215 -5.27 -31.26 -3.65
CA LEU A 215 -4.67 -30.92 -4.95
C LEU A 215 -3.46 -30.00 -4.77
N GLY A 216 -3.57 -28.95 -3.95
CA GLY A 216 -2.44 -28.08 -3.62
C GLY A 216 -1.29 -28.83 -2.96
N GLY A 217 -1.60 -29.75 -2.04
CA GLY A 217 -0.63 -30.65 -1.42
C GLY A 217 0.06 -31.57 -2.43
N ALA A 218 -0.70 -32.16 -3.37
CA ALA A 218 -0.13 -32.99 -4.44
C ALA A 218 0.82 -32.20 -5.34
N VAL A 219 0.44 -30.98 -5.74
CA VAL A 219 1.33 -30.09 -6.52
C VAL A 219 2.60 -29.77 -5.73
N GLY A 220 2.48 -29.47 -4.43
CA GLY A 220 3.64 -29.24 -3.56
C GLY A 220 4.57 -30.45 -3.48
N LEU A 221 4.02 -31.66 -3.32
CA LEU A 221 4.77 -32.91 -3.33
C LEU A 221 5.44 -33.19 -4.68
N ILE A 222 4.79 -32.85 -5.80
CA ILE A 222 5.40 -32.94 -7.13
C ILE A 222 6.62 -32.02 -7.20
N VAL A 223 6.47 -30.75 -6.82
CA VAL A 223 7.58 -29.79 -6.85
C VAL A 223 8.74 -30.27 -5.98
N ILE A 224 8.47 -30.67 -4.75
CA ILE A 224 9.49 -31.19 -3.82
C ILE A 224 10.16 -32.46 -4.38
N GLY A 225 9.38 -33.39 -4.91
CA GLY A 225 9.88 -34.64 -5.47
C GLY A 225 10.62 -34.49 -6.80
N LEU A 226 10.43 -33.37 -7.51
CA LEU A 226 11.18 -33.01 -8.71
C LEU A 226 12.53 -32.32 -8.40
N LEU A 227 12.73 -31.78 -7.19
CA LEU A 227 13.98 -31.11 -6.81
C LEU A 227 15.26 -31.95 -7.07
N PRO A 228 15.30 -33.26 -6.78
CA PRO A 228 16.48 -34.09 -7.03
C PRO A 228 16.81 -34.18 -8.53
N TYR A 229 15.79 -34.33 -9.38
CA TYR A 229 15.94 -34.39 -10.84
C TYR A 229 16.34 -33.05 -11.43
N LEU A 230 15.74 -31.96 -10.92
CA LEU A 230 16.08 -30.60 -11.33
C LEU A 230 17.53 -30.27 -10.97
N ARG A 231 17.99 -30.62 -9.75
CA ARG A 231 19.39 -30.48 -9.35
C ARG A 231 20.33 -31.23 -10.28
N ALA A 232 20.03 -32.50 -10.57
CA ALA A 232 20.83 -33.31 -11.49
C ALA A 232 20.84 -32.75 -12.93
N ALA A 233 19.71 -32.23 -13.42
CA ALA A 233 19.63 -31.60 -14.73
C ALA A 233 20.46 -30.30 -14.79
N VAL A 234 20.42 -29.50 -13.74
CA VAL A 234 21.27 -28.30 -13.58
C VAL A 234 22.74 -28.68 -13.59
N ASP A 235 23.14 -29.72 -12.85
CA ASP A 235 24.52 -30.21 -12.83
C ASP A 235 25.01 -30.61 -14.23
N VAL A 236 24.18 -31.31 -15.01
CA VAL A 236 24.52 -31.71 -16.39
C VAL A 236 24.58 -30.51 -17.33
N LEU A 237 23.64 -29.58 -17.23
CA LEU A 237 23.56 -28.40 -18.11
C LEU A 237 24.67 -27.37 -17.84
N LEU A 238 25.15 -27.28 -16.60
CA LEU A 238 26.20 -26.35 -16.17
C LEU A 238 27.58 -27.03 -16.00
N ALA A 239 27.68 -28.33 -16.28
CA ALA A 239 28.91 -29.14 -16.17
C ALA A 239 30.11 -28.57 -16.96
N ASP A 240 29.84 -27.83 -18.04
CA ASP A 240 30.88 -27.19 -18.86
C ASP A 240 31.17 -25.74 -18.47
N TYR A 241 30.31 -25.07 -17.69
CA TYR A 241 30.44 -23.64 -17.36
C TYR A 241 30.89 -23.38 -15.91
N ILE A 242 30.61 -24.29 -14.96
CA ILE A 242 30.88 -24.09 -13.53
C ILE A 242 31.35 -25.41 -12.90
N ARG A 243 32.59 -25.82 -13.15
CA ARG A 243 33.14 -27.08 -12.60
C ARG A 243 33.47 -27.06 -11.11
N GLN A 244 33.32 -25.94 -10.39
CA GLN A 244 33.75 -25.88 -8.98
C GLN A 244 32.78 -25.27 -7.96
N ASP A 245 31.72 -24.54 -8.32
CA ASP A 245 30.84 -23.94 -7.30
C ASP A 245 29.36 -23.85 -7.73
N PHE A 246 28.57 -24.86 -7.36
CA PHE A 246 27.09 -24.84 -7.44
C PHE A 246 26.48 -23.63 -6.69
N ALA A 247 27.19 -23.12 -5.68
CA ALA A 247 26.85 -21.87 -5.00
C ALA A 247 26.76 -20.68 -5.98
N GLY A 248 27.57 -20.64 -7.03
CA GLY A 248 27.55 -19.60 -8.06
C GLY A 248 26.33 -19.66 -8.99
N ALA A 249 25.81 -20.85 -9.30
CA ALA A 249 24.60 -21.02 -10.12
C ALA A 249 23.32 -20.70 -9.32
N GLY A 250 23.28 -21.10 -8.04
CA GLY A 250 22.25 -20.72 -7.09
C GLY A 250 22.24 -19.22 -6.80
N LEU A 251 23.41 -18.63 -6.55
CA LEU A 251 23.62 -17.18 -6.51
C LEU A 251 23.31 -16.54 -7.87
N GLY A 252 23.42 -17.25 -8.99
CA GLY A 252 23.00 -16.84 -10.33
C GLY A 252 21.48 -16.71 -10.46
N GLY A 253 20.71 -17.70 -10.02
CA GLY A 253 19.25 -17.65 -9.99
C GLY A 253 18.72 -16.61 -8.99
N VAL A 254 19.34 -16.55 -7.81
CA VAL A 254 19.07 -15.50 -6.81
C VAL A 254 19.50 -14.14 -7.31
N SER A 255 20.63 -14.00 -8.01
CA SER A 255 21.06 -12.73 -8.59
C SER A 255 20.26 -12.33 -9.81
N VAL A 256 19.66 -13.24 -10.58
CA VAL A 256 18.68 -12.91 -11.62
C VAL A 256 17.36 -12.51 -11.00
N ALA A 257 16.89 -13.21 -9.96
CA ALA A 257 15.68 -12.82 -9.23
C ALA A 257 15.87 -11.48 -8.49
N VAL A 258 17.02 -11.29 -7.83
CA VAL A 258 17.43 -10.05 -7.17
C VAL A 258 17.72 -8.98 -8.21
N SER A 259 18.36 -9.25 -9.35
CA SER A 259 18.56 -8.25 -10.41
C SER A 259 17.26 -7.90 -11.11
N TRP A 260 16.31 -8.83 -11.24
CA TRP A 260 14.96 -8.55 -11.72
C TRP A 260 14.17 -7.75 -10.68
N LEU A 261 14.21 -8.12 -9.40
CA LEU A 261 13.58 -7.38 -8.29
C LEU A 261 14.23 -6.02 -8.05
N VAL A 262 15.54 -5.88 -8.24
CA VAL A 262 16.32 -4.64 -8.21
C VAL A 262 16.06 -3.85 -9.49
N SER A 263 15.86 -4.47 -10.65
CA SER A 263 15.46 -3.76 -11.88
C SER A 263 14.01 -3.30 -11.82
N VAL A 264 13.13 -4.07 -11.17
CA VAL A 264 11.75 -3.68 -10.88
C VAL A 264 11.76 -2.59 -9.82
N ALA A 265 12.52 -2.74 -8.74
CA ALA A 265 12.71 -1.71 -7.73
C ALA A 265 13.36 -0.46 -8.33
N ALA A 266 14.33 -0.57 -9.24
CA ALA A 266 14.99 0.55 -9.93
C ALA A 266 14.07 1.21 -10.97
N LYS A 267 13.23 0.45 -11.66
CA LYS A 267 12.14 0.98 -12.52
C LYS A 267 11.01 1.60 -11.70
N LEU A 268 10.81 1.15 -10.46
CA LEU A 268 9.95 1.77 -9.44
C LEU A 268 10.68 2.85 -8.62
N SER A 269 11.98 3.04 -8.85
CA SER A 269 12.88 3.94 -8.11
C SER A 269 13.69 4.82 -9.07
N GLY A 270 13.18 5.08 -10.28
CA GLY A 270 13.67 6.08 -11.24
C GLY A 270 15.15 6.04 -11.68
N SER A 271 15.99 5.11 -11.22
CA SER A 271 17.43 5.16 -11.48
C SER A 271 17.81 4.41 -12.76
N THR A 272 17.53 5.04 -13.90
CA THR A 272 18.33 4.83 -15.12
C THR A 272 18.52 6.16 -15.84
N LYS A 273 19.70 6.77 -15.66
CA LYS A 273 20.26 7.70 -16.64
C LYS A 273 20.54 6.90 -17.93
N SER A 274 19.82 7.19 -19.00
CA SER A 274 20.36 7.06 -20.36
C SER A 274 19.60 7.96 -21.32
N ASP A 275 20.31 8.96 -21.83
CA ASP A 275 20.08 9.57 -23.13
C ASP A 275 19.80 8.49 -24.18
N THR A 276 18.61 8.51 -24.76
CA THR A 276 18.30 8.30 -26.19
C THR A 276 16.79 8.19 -26.37
N ARG A 277 16.23 9.06 -27.23
CA ARG A 277 14.85 9.11 -27.79
C ARG A 277 13.82 8.16 -27.14
N PRO A 278 12.82 8.68 -26.38
CA PRO A 278 11.82 7.85 -25.75
C PRO A 278 10.79 7.33 -26.75
N SER A 279 10.69 6.01 -26.88
CA SER A 279 9.54 5.36 -27.50
C SER A 279 8.34 5.44 -26.55
N THR A 280 7.20 5.84 -27.10
CA THR A 280 5.84 5.77 -26.57
C THR A 280 5.63 4.81 -25.41
N ASN A 281 5.07 5.34 -24.31
CA ASN A 281 4.55 4.58 -23.17
C ASN A 281 3.56 3.50 -23.62
N THR A 282 4.05 2.30 -23.90
CA THR A 282 3.19 1.13 -23.94
C THR A 282 2.71 0.85 -22.52
N PRO A 283 1.40 0.62 -22.30
CA PRO A 283 0.94 -0.05 -21.09
C PRO A 283 1.80 -1.30 -20.89
N THR A 284 2.12 -1.64 -19.63
CA THR A 284 2.87 -2.88 -19.31
C THR A 284 2.38 -3.98 -20.24
N SER A 285 3.24 -4.43 -21.16
CA SER A 285 2.75 -5.27 -22.26
C SER A 285 2.01 -6.46 -21.64
N PRO A 286 0.89 -6.92 -22.22
CA PRO A 286 0.18 -8.10 -21.72
C PRO A 286 1.12 -9.29 -21.51
N LEU A 287 2.20 -9.34 -22.31
CA LEU A 287 3.34 -10.24 -22.17
C LEU A 287 4.10 -10.09 -20.84
N VAL A 288 4.46 -8.88 -20.41
CA VAL A 288 5.12 -8.65 -19.11
C VAL A 288 4.21 -9.06 -17.94
N GLY A 289 2.91 -8.74 -18.02
CA GLY A 289 1.92 -9.17 -17.02
C GLY A 289 1.74 -10.70 -16.94
N ALA A 290 1.83 -11.38 -18.09
CA ALA A 290 1.76 -12.85 -18.17
C ALA A 290 3.07 -13.55 -17.77
N LEU A 291 4.23 -12.94 -18.06
CA LEU A 291 5.55 -13.52 -17.79
C LEU A 291 5.99 -13.35 -16.34
N ALA A 292 5.52 -12.33 -15.63
CA ALA A 292 5.96 -12.07 -14.26
C ALA A 292 5.56 -13.18 -13.26
N PRO A 293 4.35 -13.77 -13.29
CA PRO A 293 4.04 -14.95 -12.47
C PRO A 293 4.92 -16.15 -12.79
N VAL A 294 5.29 -16.33 -14.06
CA VAL A 294 6.20 -17.42 -14.49
C VAL A 294 7.60 -17.19 -13.95
N ALA A 295 8.13 -15.96 -14.08
CA ALA A 295 9.42 -15.58 -13.52
C ALA A 295 9.44 -15.73 -11.99
N ALA A 296 8.36 -15.35 -11.31
CA ALA A 296 8.21 -15.55 -9.88
C ALA A 296 8.21 -17.04 -9.51
N ALA A 297 7.46 -17.88 -10.23
CA ALA A 297 7.46 -19.33 -10.00
C ALA A 297 8.86 -19.94 -10.18
N LEU A 298 9.59 -19.53 -11.23
CA LEU A 298 10.97 -19.97 -11.46
C LEU A 298 11.92 -19.52 -10.35
N ALA A 299 11.78 -18.30 -9.84
CA ALA A 299 12.58 -17.81 -8.72
C ALA A 299 12.27 -18.59 -7.42
N VAL A 300 11.02 -18.94 -7.15
CA VAL A 300 10.65 -19.82 -6.02
C VAL A 300 11.36 -21.18 -6.16
N VAL A 301 11.31 -21.78 -7.35
CA VAL A 301 12.02 -23.04 -7.63
C VAL A 301 13.52 -22.88 -7.42
N GLY A 302 14.12 -21.77 -7.87
CA GLY A 302 15.53 -21.46 -7.64
C GLY A 302 15.90 -21.41 -6.16
N VAL A 303 15.12 -20.71 -5.33
CA VAL A 303 15.35 -20.69 -3.87
C VAL A 303 15.22 -22.08 -3.25
N LEU A 304 14.23 -22.86 -3.66
CA LEU A 304 14.05 -24.23 -3.18
C LEU A 304 15.22 -25.14 -3.59
N LEU A 305 15.75 -24.99 -4.79
CA LEU A 305 16.92 -25.74 -5.26
C LEU A 305 18.18 -25.41 -4.46
N VAL A 306 18.41 -24.13 -4.17
CA VAL A 306 19.52 -23.71 -3.31
C VAL A 306 19.36 -24.30 -1.91
N ALA A 307 18.18 -24.14 -1.30
CA ALA A 307 17.90 -24.71 0.02
C ALA A 307 18.07 -26.23 0.06
N TYR A 308 17.65 -26.92 -1.01
CA TYR A 308 17.82 -28.37 -1.16
C TYR A 308 19.30 -28.77 -1.30
N ASP A 309 20.09 -28.07 -2.12
CA ASP A 309 21.52 -28.39 -2.24
C ASP A 309 22.30 -28.16 -0.93
N PHE A 310 21.98 -27.07 -0.21
CA PHE A 310 22.55 -26.82 1.11
C PHE A 310 22.14 -27.89 2.13
N SER A 311 20.93 -28.45 2.04
CA SER A 311 20.47 -29.45 3.00
C SER A 311 21.35 -30.71 3.00
N PHE A 312 21.88 -31.16 1.86
CA PHE A 312 22.81 -32.31 1.82
C PHE A 312 24.20 -32.01 2.35
N LYS A 313 24.63 -30.76 2.24
CA LYS A 313 25.97 -30.33 2.68
C LYS A 313 26.04 -30.13 4.19
N LEU A 314 24.89 -30.05 4.87
CA LEU A 314 24.81 -29.82 6.31
C LEU A 314 24.91 -31.13 7.09
N PRO A 315 25.88 -31.26 8.02
CA PRO A 315 25.82 -32.30 9.04
C PRO A 315 24.68 -31.99 10.02
N LEU A 316 24.22 -32.99 10.80
CA LEU A 316 23.11 -32.83 11.76
C LEU A 316 23.30 -31.63 12.70
N TRP A 317 24.49 -31.45 13.27
CA TRP A 317 24.77 -30.33 14.16
C TRP A 317 24.67 -28.98 13.43
N GLY A 318 25.03 -28.93 12.15
CA GLY A 318 24.91 -27.74 11.30
C GLY A 318 23.45 -27.40 11.02
N ALA A 319 22.61 -28.41 10.76
CA ALA A 319 21.16 -28.22 10.62
C ALA A 319 20.51 -27.73 11.92
N LEU A 320 20.91 -28.27 13.07
CA LEU A 320 20.43 -27.82 14.38
C LEU A 320 20.88 -26.38 14.70
N LEU A 321 22.13 -26.04 14.38
CA LEU A 321 22.64 -24.67 14.53
C LEU A 321 21.87 -23.69 13.64
N LEU A 322 21.66 -24.03 12.36
CA LEU A 322 20.89 -23.20 11.43
C LEU A 322 19.46 -23.01 11.92
N LEU A 323 18.81 -24.07 12.41
CA LEU A 323 17.47 -23.98 13.01
C LEU A 323 17.46 -23.05 14.22
N ALA A 324 18.41 -23.20 15.14
CA ALA A 324 18.51 -22.37 16.32
C ALA A 324 18.73 -20.88 15.96
N VAL A 325 19.63 -20.60 15.02
CA VAL A 325 19.90 -19.24 14.54
C VAL A 325 18.68 -18.66 13.83
N ALA A 326 18.01 -19.43 12.97
CA ALA A 326 16.81 -18.99 12.24
C ALA A 326 15.65 -18.69 13.20
N LEU A 327 15.40 -19.55 14.19
CA LEU A 327 14.35 -19.35 15.18
C LEU A 327 14.67 -18.19 16.13
N LEU A 328 15.91 -18.09 16.62
CA LEU A 328 16.33 -16.99 17.49
C LEU A 328 16.24 -15.65 16.77
N THR A 329 16.78 -15.57 15.56
CA THR A 329 16.68 -14.37 14.71
C THR A 329 15.23 -14.06 14.41
N GLY A 330 14.44 -15.06 14.04
CA GLY A 330 13.04 -14.86 13.69
C GLY A 330 12.16 -14.45 14.87
N TRP A 331 12.56 -14.78 16.11
CA TRP A 331 11.87 -14.38 17.33
C TRP A 331 12.27 -12.96 17.80
N VAL A 332 13.56 -12.62 17.71
CA VAL A 332 14.11 -11.33 18.20
C VAL A 332 13.97 -10.20 17.18
N ALA A 333 14.06 -10.50 15.89
CA ALA A 333 14.00 -9.49 14.84
C ALA A 333 12.57 -8.98 14.64
N ASP A 334 12.39 -7.67 14.79
CA ASP A 334 11.13 -6.98 14.52
C ASP A 334 10.92 -6.83 13.01
N LEU A 335 9.77 -7.30 12.51
CA LEU A 335 9.44 -7.25 11.09
C LEU A 335 9.36 -5.83 10.54
N ASN A 336 8.80 -4.90 11.30
CA ASN A 336 8.61 -3.52 10.86
C ASN A 336 9.93 -2.74 10.81
N MET A 337 10.86 -3.06 11.72
CA MET A 337 12.18 -2.42 11.76
C MET A 337 13.14 -2.97 10.70
N MET A 338 13.01 -4.25 10.36
CA MET A 338 13.87 -4.90 9.38
C MET A 338 13.37 -4.76 7.94
N SER A 339 12.11 -4.33 7.73
CA SER A 339 11.53 -4.16 6.40
C SER A 339 12.00 -2.86 5.72
N LEU A 340 11.72 -2.78 4.41
CA LEU A 340 11.95 -1.57 3.62
C LEU A 340 11.07 -0.39 4.07
N HIS A 341 9.98 -0.67 4.79
CA HIS A 341 9.11 0.36 5.34
C HIS A 341 9.90 1.35 6.21
N ARG A 342 10.82 0.89 7.06
CA ARG A 342 11.56 1.79 7.96
C ARG A 342 12.41 2.79 7.18
N MET A 343 13.12 2.33 6.16
CA MET A 343 13.90 3.19 5.28
C MET A 343 12.99 4.22 4.59
N TYR A 344 11.89 3.75 4.00
CA TYR A 344 10.93 4.60 3.32
C TYR A 344 10.30 5.67 4.24
N ARG A 345 9.87 5.27 5.44
CA ARG A 345 9.40 6.17 6.51
C ARG A 345 10.42 7.26 6.81
N ASP A 346 11.67 6.86 7.05
CA ASP A 346 12.71 7.81 7.47
C ASP A 346 13.04 8.80 6.34
N ARG A 347 13.02 8.38 5.05
CA ARG A 347 13.16 9.29 3.90
C ARG A 347 12.01 10.30 3.79
N LEU A 348 10.77 9.84 3.94
CA LEU A 348 9.59 10.72 3.91
C LEU A 348 9.60 11.72 5.06
N MET A 349 9.93 11.25 6.26
CA MET A 349 10.01 12.06 7.46
C MET A 349 11.05 13.18 7.32
N GLU A 350 12.27 12.86 6.85
CA GLU A 350 13.33 13.87 6.68
C GLU A 350 12.96 14.97 5.68
N ALA A 351 12.22 14.62 4.63
CA ALA A 351 11.78 15.57 3.61
C ALA A 351 10.56 16.39 4.06
N PHE A 352 9.49 15.72 4.48
CA PHE A 352 8.20 16.36 4.71
C PHE A 352 7.99 16.88 6.13
N LEU A 353 8.72 16.37 7.12
CA LEU A 353 8.58 16.70 8.53
C LEU A 353 9.90 17.26 9.13
N PRO A 354 10.41 18.40 8.63
CA PRO A 354 11.61 19.07 9.16
C PRO A 354 11.52 19.39 10.65
N ASN A 355 12.65 19.38 11.36
CA ASN A 355 12.73 20.11 12.62
C ASN A 355 12.49 21.60 12.40
N ALA A 356 12.01 22.31 13.44
CA ALA A 356 11.67 23.73 13.35
C ALA A 356 12.81 24.61 12.77
N ASP A 357 14.06 24.39 13.20
CA ASP A 357 15.22 25.19 12.76
C ASP A 357 15.59 24.94 11.29
N ALA A 358 15.28 23.75 10.76
CA ALA A 358 15.61 23.35 9.39
C ALA A 358 14.76 24.11 8.36
N VAL A 359 13.54 24.52 8.73
CA VAL A 359 12.66 25.34 7.87
C VAL A 359 13.31 26.69 7.57
N ALA A 360 13.93 27.32 8.57
CA ALA A 360 14.53 28.64 8.43
C ALA A 360 15.93 28.60 7.79
N THR A 361 16.74 27.59 8.12
CA THR A 361 18.14 27.51 7.69
C THR A 361 18.32 26.96 6.27
N GLN A 362 17.30 26.33 5.69
CA GLN A 362 17.37 25.62 4.40
C GLN A 362 18.43 24.50 4.37
N GLU A 363 18.93 24.09 5.54
CA GLU A 363 19.92 23.02 5.66
C GLU A 363 19.26 21.66 5.90
N TRP A 364 19.97 20.61 5.48
CA TRP A 364 19.61 19.25 5.85
C TRP A 364 19.98 19.00 7.31
N THR A 365 18.99 18.60 8.11
CA THR A 365 19.19 18.11 9.48
C THR A 365 18.39 16.82 9.68
N ALA A 366 18.87 15.95 10.56
CA ALA A 366 18.10 14.77 10.96
C ALA A 366 16.78 15.21 11.61
N ALA A 367 15.65 14.67 11.14
CA ALA A 367 14.30 14.97 11.65
C ALA A 367 14.02 14.26 12.98
N THR A 368 14.80 14.59 14.01
CA THR A 368 14.76 13.96 15.34
C THR A 368 13.45 14.19 16.07
N GLU A 369 12.82 15.36 15.87
CA GLU A 369 11.53 15.69 16.51
C GLU A 369 10.40 14.81 15.91
N ALA A 370 10.32 14.76 14.58
CA ALA A 370 9.31 13.97 13.88
C ALA A 370 9.46 12.46 14.12
N ASN A 371 10.70 11.97 14.33
CA ASN A 371 10.95 10.55 14.55
C ASN A 371 10.26 9.99 15.80
N GLY A 372 10.10 10.80 16.85
CA GLY A 372 9.48 10.42 18.11
C GLY A 372 8.08 11.00 18.34
N ALA A 373 7.53 11.77 17.39
CA ALA A 373 6.26 12.46 17.58
C ALA A 373 5.07 11.48 17.45
N PRO A 374 4.40 11.11 18.56
CA PRO A 374 3.30 10.15 18.52
C PRO A 374 2.11 10.75 17.75
N LEU A 375 1.38 9.92 16.98
CA LEU A 375 0.20 10.34 16.24
C LEU A 375 -0.87 10.95 17.17
N THR A 376 -0.94 10.45 18.41
CA THR A 376 -1.85 10.96 19.46
C THR A 376 -1.54 12.40 19.88
N GLY A 377 -0.36 12.92 19.57
CA GLY A 377 0.03 14.31 19.84
C GLY A 377 -0.56 15.33 18.87
N PHE A 378 -1.20 14.88 17.78
CA PHE A 378 -1.73 15.75 16.73
C PHE A 378 -3.26 15.88 16.78
N ASP A 379 -3.84 15.86 17.98
CA ASP A 379 -5.23 16.26 18.19
C ASP A 379 -5.34 17.78 17.98
N GLN A 380 -5.54 18.19 16.73
CA GLN A 380 -5.53 19.58 16.28
C GLN A 380 -6.53 19.80 15.15
N ARG A 381 -6.64 21.06 14.70
CA ARG A 381 -7.47 21.45 13.56
C ARG A 381 -6.61 21.88 12.35
N PRO A 382 -6.85 21.36 11.14
CA PRO A 382 -7.86 20.36 10.80
C PRO A 382 -7.56 18.97 11.39
N PHE A 383 -8.61 18.24 11.75
CA PHE A 383 -8.53 16.89 12.30
C PHE A 383 -8.10 15.91 11.20
N HIS A 384 -6.92 15.30 11.37
CA HIS A 384 -6.26 14.54 10.32
C HIS A 384 -6.71 13.07 10.27
N LEU A 385 -7.32 12.68 9.14
CA LEU A 385 -7.63 11.31 8.76
C LEU A 385 -6.58 10.78 7.77
N LEU A 386 -5.74 9.84 8.22
CA LEU A 386 -4.75 9.16 7.38
C LEU A 386 -5.33 7.82 6.91
N ASN A 387 -5.74 7.76 5.64
CA ASN A 387 -6.37 6.56 5.08
C ASN A 387 -5.31 5.51 4.73
N THR A 388 -5.56 4.28 5.16
CA THR A 388 -4.73 3.10 4.89
C THR A 388 -5.65 1.94 4.51
N ASN A 389 -5.10 0.85 3.99
CA ASN A 389 -5.87 -0.36 3.70
C ASN A 389 -5.45 -1.49 4.64
N VAL A 390 -6.41 -2.05 5.39
CA VAL A 390 -6.19 -3.29 6.15
C VAL A 390 -6.43 -4.49 5.26
N ILE A 391 -5.46 -5.40 5.20
CA ILE A 391 -5.52 -6.57 4.31
C ILE A 391 -6.35 -7.67 4.96
N LEU A 392 -7.44 -8.04 4.29
CA LEU A 392 -8.45 -8.99 4.79
C LEU A 392 -8.80 -10.07 3.75
N ILE A 393 -7.79 -10.56 3.03
CA ILE A 393 -7.94 -11.59 1.98
C ILE A 393 -8.36 -12.98 2.50
N ASP A 394 -8.29 -13.20 3.81
CA ASP A 394 -8.74 -14.41 4.51
C ASP A 394 -10.00 -14.14 5.36
N SER A 395 -10.70 -13.02 5.10
CA SER A 395 -11.94 -12.69 5.82
C SER A 395 -13.06 -13.67 5.47
N PRO A 396 -13.89 -14.11 6.44
CA PRO A 396 -15.08 -14.91 6.15
C PRO A 396 -16.12 -14.11 5.34
N ASN A 397 -16.14 -12.78 5.46
CA ASN A 397 -17.03 -11.90 4.68
C ASN A 397 -16.54 -11.83 3.22
N THR A 398 -17.38 -12.28 2.29
CA THR A 398 -17.09 -12.36 0.85
C THR A 398 -16.87 -10.99 0.20
N GLN A 399 -17.58 -9.95 0.64
CA GLN A 399 -17.46 -8.60 0.09
C GLN A 399 -16.10 -8.00 0.46
N VAL A 400 -15.73 -8.06 1.75
CA VAL A 400 -14.44 -7.60 2.27
C VAL A 400 -13.29 -8.38 1.61
N ARG A 401 -13.41 -9.71 1.56
CA ARG A 401 -12.42 -10.58 0.90
C ARG A 401 -12.30 -10.28 -0.61
N GLY A 402 -13.41 -10.00 -1.28
CA GLY A 402 -13.44 -9.63 -2.71
C GLY A 402 -12.66 -8.35 -2.97
N ARG A 403 -12.90 -7.31 -2.16
CA ARG A 403 -12.17 -6.03 -2.20
C ARG A 403 -10.70 -6.14 -1.75
N GLY A 404 -10.33 -7.24 -1.10
CA GLY A 404 -8.98 -7.49 -0.58
C GLY A 404 -8.71 -6.88 0.81
N GLY A 405 -9.62 -6.05 1.30
CA GLY A 405 -9.44 -5.27 2.51
C GLY A 405 -10.61 -4.36 2.83
N ASP A 406 -10.40 -3.50 3.81
CA ASP A 406 -11.30 -2.42 4.22
C ASP A 406 -10.49 -1.14 4.46
N ASN A 407 -11.14 0.02 4.43
CA ASN A 407 -10.46 1.28 4.73
C ASN A 407 -10.16 1.36 6.22
N TYR A 408 -8.88 1.39 6.56
CA TYR A 408 -8.40 1.52 7.92
C TYR A 408 -7.84 2.93 8.12
N VAL A 409 -8.49 3.73 8.95
CA VAL A 409 -8.12 5.14 9.15
C VAL A 409 -7.27 5.26 10.39
N LEU A 410 -6.13 5.91 10.28
CA LEU A 410 -5.29 6.33 11.40
C LEU A 410 -5.64 7.78 11.79
N THR A 411 -6.00 8.01 13.04
CA THR A 411 -6.30 9.35 13.58
C THR A 411 -5.62 9.56 14.93
N PRO A 412 -5.53 10.80 15.45
CA PRO A 412 -4.94 11.07 16.76
C PRO A 412 -5.64 10.36 17.93
N ILE A 413 -6.96 10.16 17.87
CA ILE A 413 -7.73 9.62 19.01
C ILE A 413 -8.09 8.14 18.84
N HIS A 414 -8.59 7.75 17.67
CA HIS A 414 -9.09 6.40 17.39
C HIS A 414 -8.72 5.97 15.99
N SER A 415 -8.25 4.74 15.84
CA SER A 415 -8.00 4.19 14.50
C SER A 415 -8.63 2.81 14.35
N GLY A 416 -8.94 2.46 13.11
CA GLY A 416 -9.72 1.27 12.83
C GLY A 416 -10.42 1.29 11.48
N SER A 417 -11.33 0.34 11.30
CA SER A 417 -12.20 0.18 10.12
C SER A 417 -13.54 -0.41 10.52
N SER A 418 -14.52 -0.39 9.62
CA SER A 418 -15.80 -1.12 9.82
C SER A 418 -15.56 -2.61 10.10
N SER A 419 -14.58 -3.20 9.42
CA SER A 419 -14.28 -4.63 9.51
C SER A 419 -13.51 -5.00 10.76
N THR A 420 -12.58 -4.15 11.23
CA THR A 420 -11.73 -4.43 12.39
C THR A 420 -12.32 -3.95 13.70
N GLY A 421 -13.20 -2.95 13.67
CA GLY A 421 -13.57 -2.16 14.84
C GLY A 421 -12.68 -0.91 14.97
N TRP A 422 -13.12 0.01 15.82
CA TRP A 422 -12.49 1.29 16.09
C TRP A 422 -11.94 1.28 17.52
N PHE A 423 -10.65 1.57 17.69
CA PHE A 423 -9.97 1.47 18.97
C PHE A 423 -9.15 2.73 19.24
N PRO A 424 -8.88 3.06 20.51
CA PRO A 424 -7.96 4.15 20.85
C PRO A 424 -6.63 3.98 20.11
N THR A 425 -6.12 5.05 19.50
CA THR A 425 -4.89 4.99 18.70
C THR A 425 -3.68 4.54 19.51
N SER A 426 -3.68 4.81 20.81
CA SER A 426 -2.67 4.33 21.77
C SER A 426 -2.55 2.80 21.84
N ASP A 427 -3.59 2.05 21.49
CA ASP A 427 -3.65 0.59 21.69
C ASP A 427 -3.14 -0.21 20.49
N ILE A 428 -2.99 0.44 19.32
CA ILE A 428 -2.77 -0.19 18.01
C ILE A 428 -1.36 -0.75 17.86
N MET A 429 -0.41 -0.24 18.63
CA MET A 429 0.97 -0.74 18.65
C MET A 429 1.24 -1.70 19.80
N GLY A 430 0.20 -2.07 20.57
CA GLY A 430 0.34 -2.91 21.75
C GLY A 430 0.98 -2.18 22.94
N ARG A 431 0.72 -2.67 24.16
CA ARG A 431 1.32 -2.12 25.37
C ARG A 431 2.83 -2.36 25.37
N GLY A 432 3.64 -1.28 25.39
CA GLY A 432 5.10 -1.36 25.49
C GLY A 432 5.87 -1.46 24.17
N SER A 433 5.26 -1.14 23.02
CA SER A 433 6.03 -0.91 21.78
C SER A 433 7.04 0.22 21.97
N ARG A 434 8.27 0.03 21.46
CA ARG A 434 9.43 0.92 21.70
C ARG A 434 9.26 2.31 21.08
N ASP A 435 8.55 2.42 19.96
CA ASP A 435 8.43 3.66 19.17
C ASP A 435 6.99 4.22 19.12
N GLY A 436 5.97 3.44 19.51
CA GLY A 436 4.56 3.83 19.33
C GLY A 436 4.17 4.07 17.86
N LEU A 437 2.92 4.49 17.62
CA LEU A 437 2.49 4.91 16.28
C LEU A 437 2.79 6.40 16.13
N THR A 438 3.83 6.76 15.39
CA THR A 438 4.21 8.16 15.10
C THR A 438 3.48 8.69 13.87
N LEU A 439 3.40 10.02 13.72
CA LEU A 439 2.87 10.64 12.50
C LEU A 439 3.67 10.16 11.26
N ALA A 440 5.00 10.14 11.36
CA ALA A 440 5.86 9.66 10.28
C ALA A 440 5.54 8.20 9.88
N THR A 441 5.31 7.31 10.86
CA THR A 441 4.91 5.93 10.59
C THR A 441 3.54 5.89 9.90
N ALA A 442 2.54 6.64 10.39
CA ALA A 442 1.20 6.64 9.82
C ALA A 442 1.19 7.11 8.35
N VAL A 443 1.98 8.13 8.02
CA VAL A 443 2.16 8.63 6.65
C VAL A 443 2.81 7.58 5.75
N ALA A 444 3.89 6.95 6.24
CA ALA A 444 4.57 5.90 5.49
C ALA A 444 3.66 4.70 5.23
N ILE A 445 2.78 4.34 6.17
CA ILE A 445 1.77 3.28 5.96
C ILE A 445 0.78 3.71 4.88
N SER A 446 0.27 4.93 4.95
CA SER A 446 -0.67 5.47 3.96
C SER A 446 -0.10 5.50 2.55
N GLY A 447 1.23 5.61 2.40
CA GLY A 447 1.94 5.55 1.12
C GLY A 447 2.61 4.20 0.78
N ALA A 448 2.33 3.12 1.49
CA ALA A 448 2.99 1.82 1.30
C ALA A 448 2.45 1.04 0.08
N ALA A 449 2.65 1.57 -1.13
CA ALA A 449 1.99 1.09 -2.36
C ALA A 449 2.49 -0.29 -2.84
N VAL A 450 3.73 -0.66 -2.50
CA VAL A 450 4.29 -1.97 -2.86
C VAL A 450 4.16 -2.91 -1.66
N ASN A 451 3.18 -3.81 -1.70
CA ASN A 451 2.97 -4.79 -0.64
C ASN A 451 2.56 -6.16 -1.20
N ALA A 452 2.79 -7.23 -0.45
CA ALA A 452 2.23 -8.54 -0.80
C ALA A 452 0.72 -8.57 -0.52
N HIS A 453 -0.02 -9.37 -1.30
CA HIS A 453 -1.45 -9.64 -1.08
C HIS A 453 -2.40 -8.45 -1.26
N VAL A 454 -1.96 -7.38 -1.92
CA VAL A 454 -2.77 -6.17 -2.19
C VAL A 454 -3.14 -6.03 -3.66
N GLY A 455 -4.20 -5.27 -3.91
CA GLY A 455 -4.59 -4.80 -5.24
C GLY A 455 -5.56 -3.62 -5.12
N PRO A 456 -5.57 -2.69 -6.09
CA PRO A 456 -6.51 -1.59 -6.10
C PRO A 456 -7.95 -2.10 -6.29
N GLY A 457 -8.73 -2.07 -5.21
CA GLY A 457 -10.12 -2.50 -5.19
C GLY A 457 -10.34 -3.96 -5.62
N ALA A 458 -11.45 -4.20 -6.33
CA ALA A 458 -11.82 -5.52 -6.83
C ALA A 458 -11.04 -5.95 -8.10
N GLN A 459 -10.06 -5.17 -8.57
CA GLN A 459 -9.36 -5.47 -9.82
C GLN A 459 -8.23 -6.50 -9.64
N PRO A 460 -7.97 -7.34 -10.67
CA PRO A 460 -6.84 -8.26 -10.66
C PRO A 460 -5.51 -7.47 -10.56
N SER A 461 -4.77 -7.69 -9.48
CA SER A 461 -3.44 -7.12 -9.27
C SER A 461 -2.39 -8.22 -9.36
N ILE A 462 -1.27 -7.91 -10.01
CA ILE A 462 -0.10 -8.79 -10.00
C ILE A 462 0.41 -9.06 -8.58
N LEU A 463 0.25 -8.10 -7.67
CA LEU A 463 0.64 -8.19 -6.27
C LEU A 463 -0.30 -9.07 -5.42
N ARG A 464 -1.43 -9.52 -5.99
CA ARG A 464 -2.35 -10.50 -5.39
C ARG A 464 -2.07 -11.93 -5.88
N ASN A 465 -1.18 -12.10 -6.87
CA ASN A 465 -0.76 -13.42 -7.33
C ASN A 465 0.04 -14.14 -6.23
N GLY A 466 -0.32 -15.38 -5.92
CA GLY A 466 0.30 -16.13 -4.82
C GLY A 466 1.83 -16.27 -4.92
N ALA A 467 2.38 -16.48 -6.12
CA ALA A 467 3.83 -16.61 -6.30
C ALA A 467 4.56 -15.27 -6.12
N VAL A 468 3.99 -14.17 -6.65
CA VAL A 468 4.55 -12.83 -6.51
C VAL A 468 4.48 -12.39 -5.03
N SER A 469 3.33 -12.54 -4.38
CA SER A 469 3.19 -12.26 -2.95
C SER A 469 4.16 -13.06 -2.10
N PHE A 470 4.32 -14.36 -2.39
CA PHE A 470 5.24 -15.22 -1.67
C PHE A 470 6.68 -14.71 -1.77
N LEU A 471 7.14 -14.31 -2.96
CA LEU A 471 8.50 -13.76 -3.13
C LEU A 471 8.68 -12.41 -2.45
N LEU A 472 7.69 -11.51 -2.54
CA LEU A 472 7.75 -10.22 -1.87
C LEU A 472 7.86 -10.40 -0.35
N SER A 473 7.08 -11.31 0.22
CA SER A 473 7.15 -11.65 1.65
C SER A 473 8.44 -12.40 2.01
N LEU A 474 8.90 -13.33 1.16
CA LEU A 474 10.10 -14.14 1.38
C LEU A 474 11.39 -13.32 1.32
N PHE A 475 11.44 -12.28 0.48
CA PHE A 475 12.60 -11.39 0.39
C PHE A 475 12.44 -10.12 1.24
N GLY A 476 11.28 -9.94 1.89
CA GLY A 476 10.97 -8.75 2.69
C GLY A 476 10.92 -7.45 1.88
N LEU A 477 10.61 -7.53 0.59
CA LEU A 477 10.60 -6.39 -0.34
C LEU A 477 9.27 -5.61 -0.32
N GLN A 478 8.57 -5.67 0.80
CA GLN A 478 7.27 -5.05 0.98
C GLN A 478 7.34 -3.84 1.91
N LEU A 479 6.46 -2.88 1.68
CA LEU A 479 6.32 -1.65 2.46
C LEU A 479 5.18 -1.72 3.48
N GLY A 480 4.39 -2.79 3.51
CA GLY A 480 3.32 -2.95 4.49
C GLY A 480 3.83 -2.96 5.92
N TYR A 481 2.94 -2.62 6.85
CA TYR A 481 3.26 -2.47 8.27
C TYR A 481 2.33 -3.30 9.14
N TRP A 482 2.88 -4.01 10.11
CA TRP A 482 2.12 -4.83 11.03
C TRP A 482 1.74 -4.04 12.29
N VAL A 483 0.45 -3.90 12.53
CA VAL A 483 -0.10 -3.34 13.77
C VAL A 483 -0.66 -4.45 14.64
N SER A 484 -0.60 -4.27 15.96
CA SER A 484 -1.20 -5.21 16.91
C SER A 484 -2.72 -5.10 16.82
N ASN A 485 -3.42 -6.23 16.88
CA ASN A 485 -4.85 -6.22 17.06
C ASN A 485 -5.17 -5.78 18.50
N PRO A 486 -5.89 -4.66 18.74
CA PRO A 486 -6.23 -4.22 20.09
C PRO A 486 -7.09 -5.21 20.88
N GLU A 487 -7.86 -6.08 20.20
CA GLU A 487 -8.64 -7.15 20.87
C GLU A 487 -7.74 -8.29 21.37
N LYS A 488 -6.52 -8.42 20.83
CA LYS A 488 -5.54 -9.46 21.18
C LYS A 488 -4.15 -8.83 21.26
N PRO A 489 -3.92 -7.92 22.22
CA PRO A 489 -2.73 -7.08 22.23
C PRO A 489 -1.48 -7.93 22.36
N MET A 490 -0.57 -7.78 21.41
CA MET A 490 0.73 -8.44 21.38
C MET A 490 1.80 -7.41 21.04
N SER A 491 2.91 -7.42 21.77
CA SER A 491 4.05 -6.54 21.48
C SER A 491 4.77 -7.03 20.23
N ASN A 492 4.92 -6.15 19.24
CA ASN A 492 5.79 -6.24 18.06
C ASN A 492 5.67 -7.54 17.23
N GLY A 493 5.36 -7.40 15.94
CA GLY A 493 5.39 -8.53 15.01
C GLY A 493 6.82 -8.98 14.74
N ASN A 494 7.04 -10.29 14.71
CA ASN A 494 8.32 -10.89 14.33
C ASN A 494 8.15 -11.88 13.17
N TYR A 495 9.26 -12.43 12.68
CA TYR A 495 9.27 -13.29 11.50
C TYR A 495 8.53 -14.62 11.71
N LEU A 496 8.29 -15.03 12.96
CA LEU A 496 7.48 -16.22 13.24
C LEU A 496 6.00 -15.86 13.28
N VAL A 497 5.65 -14.80 14.00
CA VAL A 497 4.28 -14.32 14.17
C VAL A 497 4.25 -12.80 14.00
N PRO A 498 3.60 -12.26 12.96
CA PRO A 498 2.81 -12.95 11.92
C PRO A 498 3.62 -13.46 10.72
N GLY A 499 4.94 -13.22 10.66
CA GLY A 499 5.76 -13.34 9.44
C GLY A 499 5.60 -14.65 8.68
N PHE A 500 5.77 -15.80 9.35
CA PHE A 500 5.72 -17.11 8.70
C PHE A 500 4.38 -17.41 8.03
N ARG A 501 3.26 -17.06 8.69
CA ARG A 501 1.90 -17.27 8.13
C ARG A 501 1.62 -16.36 6.93
N SER A 502 2.23 -15.18 6.91
CA SER A 502 2.02 -14.20 5.84
C SER A 502 2.59 -14.65 4.49
N LEU A 503 3.60 -15.53 4.48
CA LEU A 503 4.21 -16.08 3.26
C LEU A 503 3.17 -16.72 2.34
N THR A 504 2.21 -17.45 2.92
CA THR A 504 1.20 -18.22 2.18
C THR A 504 -0.17 -17.54 2.14
N GLY A 505 -0.26 -16.25 2.52
CA GLY A 505 -1.54 -15.54 2.57
C GLY A 505 -2.41 -15.88 3.78
N GLY A 506 -1.85 -16.52 4.81
CA GLY A 506 -2.58 -16.85 6.04
C GLY A 506 -2.53 -15.72 7.08
N GLY A 507 -3.58 -15.60 7.89
CA GLY A 507 -3.62 -14.63 8.99
C GLY A 507 -4.11 -13.23 8.62
N PHE A 508 -4.65 -13.05 7.41
CA PHE A 508 -5.26 -11.78 6.95
C PHE A 508 -6.77 -11.77 7.20
N HIS A 509 -7.16 -11.87 8.47
CA HIS A 509 -8.56 -11.83 8.92
C HIS A 509 -8.70 -11.00 10.19
N ARG A 510 -9.92 -10.48 10.46
CA ARG A 510 -10.19 -9.58 11.59
C ARG A 510 -9.64 -10.08 12.93
N SER A 511 -9.84 -11.36 13.23
CA SER A 511 -9.49 -11.94 14.54
C SER A 511 -8.02 -12.39 14.67
N ALA A 512 -7.15 -12.04 13.71
CA ALA A 512 -5.71 -12.32 13.80
C ALA A 512 -5.06 -11.53 14.94
N TRP A 513 -3.86 -11.94 15.38
CA TRP A 513 -3.09 -11.20 16.39
C TRP A 513 -2.54 -9.88 15.88
N PHE A 514 -2.30 -9.80 14.58
CA PHE A 514 -1.78 -8.61 13.91
C PHE A 514 -2.61 -8.34 12.67
N HIS A 515 -2.73 -7.06 12.32
CA HIS A 515 -3.30 -6.62 11.05
C HIS A 515 -2.18 -6.02 10.21
N MET A 516 -2.12 -6.37 8.93
CA MET A 516 -1.20 -5.72 7.99
C MET A 516 -1.91 -4.54 7.34
N LEU A 517 -1.33 -3.35 7.51
CA LEU A 517 -1.74 -2.13 6.86
C LEU A 517 -0.86 -1.85 5.64
N SER A 518 -1.46 -1.25 4.62
CA SER A 518 -0.84 -0.89 3.35
C SER A 518 -1.39 0.45 2.85
N ASP A 519 -0.92 0.91 1.68
CA ASP A 519 -1.40 2.17 1.09
C ASP A 519 -2.93 2.23 1.01
N GLY A 520 -3.51 3.36 1.42
CA GLY A 520 -4.96 3.56 1.42
C GLY A 520 -5.57 3.60 0.01
N GLY A 521 -4.76 3.90 -1.01
CA GLY A 521 -5.15 3.86 -2.41
C GLY A 521 -5.53 2.47 -2.91
N HIS A 522 -5.15 1.41 -2.18
CA HIS A 522 -5.68 0.06 -2.45
C HIS A 522 -7.19 -0.04 -2.17
N PHE A 523 -7.75 0.84 -1.34
CA PHE A 523 -9.18 0.91 -1.05
C PHE A 523 -9.83 2.17 -1.65
N ASP A 524 -9.37 3.37 -1.28
CA ASP A 524 -9.85 4.65 -1.77
C ASP A 524 -8.67 5.61 -2.00
N ASN A 525 -8.30 5.79 -3.27
CA ASN A 525 -7.21 6.70 -3.63
C ASN A 525 -7.62 8.18 -3.63
N THR A 526 -8.90 8.50 -3.47
CA THR A 526 -9.39 9.89 -3.50
C THR A 526 -9.32 10.58 -2.14
N GLY A 527 -9.31 9.82 -1.04
CA GLY A 527 -9.42 10.34 0.32
C GLY A 527 -10.82 10.83 0.70
N LEU A 528 -11.84 10.59 -0.12
CA LEU A 528 -13.21 11.06 0.10
C LEU A 528 -14.06 10.11 0.94
N TYR A 529 -13.78 8.81 0.91
CA TYR A 529 -14.64 7.77 1.49
C TYR A 529 -14.97 8.04 2.97
N GLU A 530 -14.01 8.48 3.75
CA GLU A 530 -14.17 8.73 5.19
C GLU A 530 -14.81 10.08 5.53
N LEU A 531 -14.69 11.07 4.64
CA LEU A 531 -15.43 12.33 4.75
C LEU A 531 -16.92 12.08 4.46
N ILE A 532 -17.21 11.23 3.47
CA ILE A 532 -18.58 10.82 3.14
C ILE A 532 -19.20 10.03 4.30
N ARG A 533 -18.46 9.07 4.88
CA ARG A 533 -18.90 8.34 6.09
C ARG A 533 -19.29 9.29 7.22
N ARG A 534 -18.54 10.37 7.42
CA ARG A 534 -18.75 11.43 8.43
C ARG A 534 -19.82 12.46 8.05
N ARG A 535 -20.47 12.29 6.89
CA ARG A 535 -21.47 13.21 6.33
C ARG A 535 -21.00 14.66 6.27
N VAL A 536 -19.73 14.86 5.92
CA VAL A 536 -19.16 16.20 5.77
C VAL A 536 -19.93 16.96 4.68
N ARG A 537 -20.39 18.17 4.99
CA ARG A 537 -21.31 18.91 4.11
C ARG A 537 -20.61 19.64 2.98
N THR A 538 -19.41 20.15 3.22
CA THR A 538 -18.62 20.81 2.17
C THR A 538 -17.28 20.12 2.09
N ILE A 539 -16.98 19.52 0.94
CA ILE A 539 -15.73 18.82 0.71
C ILE A 539 -14.99 19.48 -0.44
N VAL A 540 -13.73 19.82 -0.22
CA VAL A 540 -12.77 20.18 -1.27
C VAL A 540 -11.90 18.96 -1.52
N ALA A 541 -11.94 18.39 -2.71
CA ALA A 541 -11.15 17.22 -3.09
C ALA A 541 -10.09 17.61 -4.11
N VAL A 542 -8.83 17.35 -3.77
CA VAL A 542 -7.67 17.59 -4.63
C VAL A 542 -7.22 16.26 -5.22
N ASP A 543 -7.45 16.07 -6.51
CA ASP A 543 -7.07 14.86 -7.23
C ASP A 543 -5.76 15.03 -8.04
N GLY A 544 -4.65 14.61 -7.44
CA GLY A 544 -3.32 14.49 -8.05
C GLY A 544 -2.99 13.10 -8.62
N ALA A 545 -3.97 12.19 -8.72
CA ALA A 545 -3.76 10.86 -9.28
C ALA A 545 -3.49 10.94 -10.80
N ALA A 546 -2.60 10.07 -11.29
CA ALA A 546 -2.28 9.97 -12.71
C ALA A 546 -3.49 9.43 -13.47
N ASP A 547 -3.97 10.19 -14.43
CA ASP A 547 -5.08 9.80 -15.30
C ASP A 547 -4.82 10.30 -16.73
N PRO A 548 -3.89 9.67 -17.46
CA PRO A 548 -3.47 10.13 -18.78
C PRO A 548 -4.62 10.14 -19.81
N THR A 549 -5.70 9.42 -19.54
CA THR A 549 -6.88 9.34 -20.42
C THR A 549 -8.10 10.07 -19.88
N TYR A 550 -8.01 10.67 -18.68
CA TYR A 550 -9.11 11.34 -17.99
C TYR A 550 -10.37 10.46 -17.91
N ARG A 551 -10.21 9.23 -17.43
CA ARG A 551 -11.29 8.25 -17.21
C ARG A 551 -11.92 8.37 -15.83
N PHE A 552 -11.28 9.08 -14.90
CA PHE A 552 -11.74 9.28 -13.53
C PHE A 552 -11.99 7.95 -12.79
N ALA A 553 -11.08 6.98 -12.98
CA ALA A 553 -11.23 5.62 -12.44
C ALA A 553 -11.34 5.60 -10.90
N ASP A 554 -10.54 6.42 -10.21
CA ASP A 554 -10.58 6.50 -8.74
C ASP A 554 -11.89 7.13 -8.24
N LEU A 555 -12.34 8.21 -8.89
CA LEU A 555 -13.60 8.87 -8.56
C LEU A 555 -14.81 7.96 -8.83
N THR A 556 -14.86 7.28 -9.97
CA THR A 556 -15.95 6.35 -10.30
C THR A 556 -15.98 5.16 -9.33
N ALA A 557 -14.82 4.59 -9.00
CA ALA A 557 -14.72 3.53 -7.99
C ALA A 557 -15.12 4.00 -6.59
N LEU A 558 -14.89 5.27 -6.23
CA LEU A 558 -15.39 5.85 -4.98
C LEU A 558 -16.93 5.99 -5.02
N ILE A 559 -17.50 6.55 -6.08
CA ILE A 559 -18.96 6.76 -6.20
C ILE A 559 -19.71 5.43 -6.04
N GLU A 560 -19.21 4.37 -6.67
CA GLU A 560 -19.77 3.03 -6.51
C GLU A 560 -19.72 2.53 -5.06
N LYS A 561 -18.60 2.74 -4.36
CA LYS A 561 -18.45 2.37 -2.94
C LYS A 561 -19.34 3.20 -2.04
N ALA A 562 -19.42 4.52 -2.23
CA ALA A 562 -20.26 5.41 -1.44
C ALA A 562 -21.75 5.04 -1.56
N ARG A 563 -22.19 4.67 -2.77
CA ARG A 563 -23.55 4.16 -2.99
C ARG A 563 -23.78 2.81 -2.33
N ALA A 564 -22.83 1.88 -2.47
CA ALA A 564 -22.97 0.52 -1.93
C ALA A 564 -22.91 0.45 -0.39
N ASP A 565 -22.06 1.28 0.22
CA ASP A 565 -21.75 1.18 1.64
C ASP A 565 -22.54 2.20 2.49
N PHE A 566 -22.82 3.39 1.95
CA PHE A 566 -23.47 4.50 2.70
C PHE A 566 -24.80 4.96 2.10
N ALA A 567 -25.30 4.31 1.04
CA ALA A 567 -26.48 4.76 0.29
C ALA A 567 -26.39 6.25 -0.11
N THR A 568 -25.18 6.74 -0.35
CA THR A 568 -24.90 8.13 -0.71
C THR A 568 -24.71 8.24 -2.22
N ASP A 569 -25.38 9.20 -2.85
CA ASP A 569 -25.23 9.47 -4.28
C ASP A 569 -24.40 10.74 -4.51
N ILE A 570 -23.48 10.67 -5.47
CA ILE A 570 -22.63 11.80 -5.86
C ILE A 570 -22.88 12.05 -7.34
N SER A 571 -23.25 13.27 -7.67
CA SER A 571 -23.59 13.67 -9.04
C SER A 571 -22.89 14.97 -9.42
N PHE A 572 -22.58 15.10 -10.71
CA PHE A 572 -22.02 16.31 -11.31
C PHE A 572 -23.05 16.84 -12.31
N PRO A 573 -23.98 17.71 -11.88
CA PRO A 573 -25.13 18.11 -12.68
C PRO A 573 -24.79 19.03 -13.86
N GLY A 574 -23.57 19.58 -13.90
CA GLY A 574 -23.17 20.55 -14.91
C GLY A 574 -23.60 21.99 -14.64
N GLY A 575 -23.47 22.84 -15.65
CA GLY A 575 -23.85 24.25 -15.57
C GLY A 575 -22.69 25.16 -15.11
N PRO A 576 -22.95 26.21 -14.31
CA PRO A 576 -21.90 27.15 -13.87
C PRO A 576 -20.73 26.47 -13.15
N GLY A 577 -21.02 25.40 -12.39
CA GLY A 577 -20.03 24.57 -11.69
C GLY A 577 -19.23 23.62 -12.58
N GLY A 578 -19.48 23.60 -13.90
CA GLY A 578 -18.74 22.78 -14.87
C GLY A 578 -19.13 21.31 -14.90
N ASN A 579 -18.65 20.61 -15.94
CA ASN A 579 -18.84 19.19 -16.18
C ASN A 579 -17.49 18.45 -16.12
N LEU A 580 -17.54 17.12 -15.94
CA LEU A 580 -16.34 16.27 -15.99
C LEU A 580 -15.55 16.41 -17.31
N ALA A 581 -16.22 16.72 -18.42
CA ALA A 581 -15.57 16.94 -19.70
C ALA A 581 -14.66 18.19 -19.70
N ASP A 582 -15.02 19.22 -18.94
CA ASP A 582 -14.33 20.51 -18.87
C ASP A 582 -12.93 20.39 -18.25
N LEU A 583 -12.69 19.30 -17.51
CA LEU A 583 -11.40 18.96 -16.89
C LEU A 583 -10.41 18.30 -17.87
N ARG A 584 -10.86 17.90 -19.06
CA ARG A 584 -10.05 17.16 -20.04
C ARG A 584 -9.25 18.14 -20.91
N PRO A 585 -7.93 17.99 -21.04
CA PRO A 585 -7.10 18.90 -21.81
C PRO A 585 -7.18 18.57 -23.31
N GLU A 586 -8.30 18.92 -23.94
CA GLU A 586 -8.55 18.64 -25.37
C GLU A 586 -8.34 19.88 -26.26
N ARG A 587 -8.29 21.09 -25.68
CA ARG A 587 -8.13 22.33 -26.43
C ARG A 587 -6.63 22.66 -26.57
N PRO A 588 -6.14 23.03 -27.76
CA PRO A 588 -4.76 23.46 -27.90
C PRO A 588 -4.52 24.79 -27.16
N SER A 589 -3.37 24.90 -26.49
CA SER A 589 -2.93 26.16 -25.89
C SER A 589 -2.67 27.21 -26.97
N VAL A 590 -3.15 28.44 -26.72
CA VAL A 590 -2.97 29.57 -27.65
C VAL A 590 -1.51 30.02 -27.70
N ASN A 591 -0.82 29.98 -26.55
CA ASN A 591 0.50 30.58 -26.39
C ASN A 591 1.64 29.56 -26.52
N PHE A 592 1.35 28.26 -26.41
CA PHE A 592 2.36 27.20 -26.39
C PHE A 592 1.97 26.03 -27.31
N PRO A 593 2.45 26.03 -28.58
CA PRO A 593 2.15 24.96 -29.52
C PRO A 593 2.55 23.58 -28.99
N GLY A 594 1.68 22.58 -29.19
CA GLY A 594 1.91 21.20 -28.75
C GLY A 594 1.48 20.89 -27.31
N VAL A 595 1.02 21.90 -26.56
CA VAL A 595 0.40 21.70 -25.24
C VAL A 595 -1.11 21.81 -25.37
N SER A 596 -1.84 20.85 -24.79
CA SER A 596 -3.29 20.93 -24.67
C SER A 596 -3.69 21.34 -23.25
N VAL A 597 -4.75 22.12 -23.15
CA VAL A 597 -5.32 22.69 -21.92
C VAL A 597 -6.79 22.33 -21.80
N ALA A 598 -7.25 22.22 -20.56
CA ALA A 598 -8.64 22.02 -20.19
C ALA A 598 -9.40 23.36 -20.25
N GLU A 599 -10.73 23.30 -20.16
CA GLU A 599 -11.53 24.51 -19.97
C GLU A 599 -11.33 25.06 -18.55
N ARG A 600 -11.22 24.16 -17.56
CA ARG A 600 -11.00 24.49 -16.15
C ARG A 600 -10.30 23.36 -15.40
N GLY A 601 -9.74 23.66 -14.24
CA GLY A 601 -9.07 22.69 -13.37
C GLY A 601 -9.93 22.16 -12.22
N TRP A 602 -11.18 22.60 -12.10
CA TRP A 602 -12.07 22.21 -11.02
C TRP A 602 -13.54 22.21 -11.46
N ILE A 603 -14.37 21.42 -10.76
CA ILE A 603 -15.83 21.36 -10.96
C ILE A 603 -16.58 21.21 -9.63
N GLU A 604 -17.89 21.43 -9.67
CA GLU A 604 -18.78 21.22 -8.53
C GLU A 604 -19.67 19.99 -8.68
N GLY A 605 -19.71 19.19 -7.63
CA GLY A 605 -20.62 18.06 -7.47
C GLY A 605 -21.56 18.26 -6.28
N LEU A 606 -22.67 17.51 -6.32
CA LEU A 606 -23.64 17.42 -5.24
C LEU A 606 -23.57 16.03 -4.60
N ILE A 607 -23.61 16.01 -3.28
CA ILE A 607 -23.67 14.79 -2.47
C ILE A 607 -25.06 14.71 -1.86
N ALA A 608 -25.77 13.60 -2.05
CA ALA A 608 -27.05 13.32 -1.43
C ALA A 608 -26.88 12.20 -0.39
N TYR A 609 -27.02 12.56 0.89
CA TYR A 609 -26.91 11.64 2.01
C TYR A 609 -28.24 10.93 2.31
N PRO A 610 -28.22 9.74 2.94
CA PRO A 610 -29.43 8.96 3.23
C PRO A 610 -30.39 9.62 4.22
N ASP A 611 -29.93 10.59 5.02
CA ASP A 611 -30.77 11.38 5.92
C ASP A 611 -31.49 12.55 5.22
N GLY A 612 -31.36 12.65 3.89
CA GLY A 612 -31.93 13.73 3.08
C GLY A 612 -31.11 15.01 3.08
N SER A 613 -30.02 15.08 3.84
CA SER A 613 -29.11 16.22 3.79
C SER A 613 -28.31 16.24 2.48
N LYS A 614 -27.97 17.45 2.04
CA LYS A 614 -27.19 17.68 0.82
C LYS A 614 -25.83 18.25 1.17
N GLY A 615 -24.80 17.76 0.49
CA GLY A 615 -23.44 18.28 0.54
C GLY A 615 -22.98 18.81 -0.82
N ARG A 616 -21.91 19.60 -0.79
CA ARG A 616 -21.23 20.16 -1.97
C ARG A 616 -19.81 19.60 -2.03
N LEU A 617 -19.41 19.18 -3.23
CA LEU A 617 -18.08 18.69 -3.53
C LEU A 617 -17.40 19.64 -4.52
N VAL A 618 -16.33 20.30 -4.13
CA VAL A 618 -15.44 21.00 -5.06
C VAL A 618 -14.34 20.03 -5.45
N TYR A 619 -14.36 19.53 -6.68
CA TYR A 619 -13.40 18.54 -7.17
C TYR A 619 -12.38 19.22 -8.07
N ILE A 620 -11.12 19.25 -7.62
CA ILE A 620 -9.97 19.85 -8.28
C ILE A 620 -9.17 18.74 -8.93
N LYS A 621 -8.89 18.84 -10.22
CA LYS A 621 -8.16 17.81 -10.97
C LYS A 621 -6.82 18.34 -11.46
N LEU A 622 -5.79 17.51 -11.32
CA LEU A 622 -4.50 17.70 -11.97
C LEU A 622 -4.67 17.69 -13.50
N THR A 623 -4.65 18.87 -14.10
CA THR A 623 -4.84 19.08 -15.54
C THR A 623 -4.18 20.39 -15.97
N MET A 624 -3.79 20.49 -17.23
CA MET A 624 -3.29 21.76 -17.78
C MET A 624 -4.46 22.72 -17.97
N VAL A 625 -4.30 23.99 -17.61
CA VAL A 625 -5.31 25.05 -17.77
C VAL A 625 -4.70 26.28 -18.45
N ASP A 626 -5.52 27.23 -18.87
CA ASP A 626 -5.03 28.53 -19.35
C ASP A 626 -4.42 29.36 -18.22
N ALA A 627 -3.72 30.43 -18.61
CA ALA A 627 -3.14 31.44 -17.70
C ALA A 627 -2.11 30.89 -16.69
N LEU A 628 -1.50 29.73 -16.95
CA LEU A 628 -0.34 29.26 -16.20
C LEU A 628 0.91 30.13 -16.48
N PRO A 629 1.86 30.18 -15.54
CA PRO A 629 3.19 30.74 -15.76
C PRO A 629 3.94 30.07 -16.93
N ALA A 630 4.81 30.83 -17.60
CA ALA A 630 5.50 30.39 -18.83
C ALA A 630 6.46 29.21 -18.62
N ASP A 631 7.05 29.10 -17.43
CA ASP A 631 7.90 27.99 -17.00
C ASP A 631 7.13 26.67 -16.94
N VAL A 632 5.89 26.66 -16.43
CA VAL A 632 5.04 25.46 -16.41
C VAL A 632 4.71 24.98 -17.83
N TYR A 633 4.38 25.91 -18.73
CA TYR A 633 4.15 25.56 -20.14
C TYR A 633 5.44 25.08 -20.83
N GLY A 634 6.57 25.72 -20.55
CA GLY A 634 7.87 25.30 -21.05
C GLY A 634 8.23 23.89 -20.60
N TYR A 635 7.99 23.59 -19.31
CA TYR A 635 8.18 22.25 -18.77
C TYR A 635 7.25 21.23 -19.43
N ALA A 636 5.96 21.55 -19.59
CA ALA A 636 4.99 20.69 -20.26
C ALA A 636 5.37 20.38 -21.72
N ALA A 637 5.84 21.37 -22.46
CA ALA A 637 6.30 21.20 -23.85
C ALA A 637 7.55 20.32 -23.95
N GLY A 638 8.46 20.41 -22.98
CA GLY A 638 9.65 19.56 -22.88
C GLY A 638 9.37 18.14 -22.35
N ASN A 639 8.27 17.96 -21.62
CA ASN A 639 7.91 16.72 -20.93
C ASN A 639 6.49 16.27 -21.27
N PRO A 640 6.24 15.66 -22.45
CA PRO A 640 4.90 15.32 -22.93
C PRO A 640 3.99 14.51 -21.97
N PRO A 641 4.51 13.64 -21.07
CA PRO A 641 3.67 12.97 -20.09
C PRO A 641 3.12 13.88 -18.99
N PHE A 642 3.67 15.09 -18.79
CA PHE A 642 3.16 16.06 -17.82
C PHE A 642 1.74 16.54 -18.22
N PRO A 643 0.80 16.69 -17.26
CA PRO A 643 0.95 16.50 -15.82
C PRO A 643 0.68 15.07 -15.32
N ASN A 644 0.54 14.08 -16.19
CA ASN A 644 0.24 12.68 -15.86
C ASN A 644 1.48 11.76 -15.84
N GLN A 645 2.64 12.26 -15.41
CA GLN A 645 3.85 11.44 -15.23
C GLN A 645 3.59 10.28 -14.27
N SER A 646 4.24 9.13 -14.48
CA SER A 646 3.98 7.89 -13.75
C SER A 646 4.20 8.04 -12.23
N THR A 647 3.37 7.37 -11.42
CA THR A 647 3.55 7.26 -9.96
C THR A 647 4.78 6.43 -9.56
N ALA A 648 5.33 5.64 -10.48
CA ALA A 648 6.58 4.92 -10.27
C ALA A 648 7.80 5.85 -10.21
N ASP A 649 7.67 7.08 -10.69
CA ASP A 649 8.70 8.11 -10.54
C ASP A 649 8.56 8.78 -9.17
N GLN A 650 9.51 8.50 -8.29
CA GLN A 650 9.60 9.06 -6.94
C GLN A 650 10.79 10.01 -6.78
N PHE A 651 11.53 10.32 -7.86
CA PHE A 651 12.78 11.06 -7.84
C PHE A 651 12.62 12.40 -8.56
N PHE A 652 11.72 13.23 -8.06
CA PHE A 652 11.47 14.54 -8.66
C PHE A 652 12.69 15.44 -8.52
N ASP A 653 13.07 16.07 -9.62
CA ASP A 653 13.99 17.20 -9.58
C ASP A 653 13.24 18.48 -9.15
N GLU A 654 14.01 19.54 -8.91
CA GLU A 654 13.49 20.83 -8.47
C GLU A 654 12.46 21.42 -9.45
N PHE A 655 12.72 21.33 -10.76
CA PHE A 655 11.86 21.90 -11.79
C PHE A 655 10.53 21.15 -11.90
N GLN A 656 10.57 19.83 -11.81
CA GLN A 656 9.38 18.98 -11.82
C GLN A 656 8.50 19.26 -10.60
N LEU A 657 9.10 19.31 -9.40
CA LEU A 657 8.38 19.60 -8.16
C LEU A 657 7.72 20.99 -8.22
N GLU A 658 8.47 22.03 -8.62
CA GLU A 658 7.94 23.40 -8.75
C GLU A 658 6.81 23.46 -9.78
N SER A 659 6.95 22.79 -10.92
CA SER A 659 5.91 22.78 -11.96
C SER A 659 4.57 22.24 -11.45
N TYR A 660 4.59 21.19 -10.61
CA TYR A 660 3.38 20.65 -9.98
C TYR A 660 2.81 21.55 -8.88
N VAL A 661 3.67 22.15 -8.05
CA VAL A 661 3.26 23.11 -7.01
C VAL A 661 2.61 24.34 -7.66
N THR A 662 3.24 24.93 -8.67
CA THR A 662 2.73 26.09 -9.40
C THR A 662 1.42 25.78 -10.12
N LEU A 663 1.29 24.58 -10.71
CA LEU A 663 0.04 24.14 -11.31
C LEU A 663 -1.10 24.03 -10.30
N GLY A 664 -0.83 23.46 -9.12
CA GLY A 664 -1.80 23.37 -8.02
C GLY A 664 -2.23 24.73 -7.49
N ASP A 665 -1.26 25.64 -7.27
CA ASP A 665 -1.51 27.00 -6.81
C ASP A 665 -2.36 27.78 -7.84
N ALA A 666 -1.99 27.73 -9.12
CA ALA A 666 -2.71 28.43 -10.18
C ALA A 666 -4.16 27.95 -10.33
N ILE A 667 -4.43 26.63 -10.33
CA ILE A 667 -5.80 26.12 -10.41
C ILE A 667 -6.61 26.56 -9.20
N ALA A 668 -6.05 26.44 -8.00
CA ALA A 668 -6.73 26.80 -6.76
C ALA A 668 -7.09 28.30 -6.68
N GLN A 669 -6.29 29.18 -7.30
CA GLN A 669 -6.59 30.61 -7.40
C GLN A 669 -7.80 30.93 -8.30
N THR A 670 -8.15 30.06 -9.25
CA THR A 670 -9.33 30.24 -10.11
C THR A 670 -10.64 29.84 -9.44
N ILE A 671 -10.59 29.24 -8.26
CA ILE A 671 -11.76 28.73 -7.56
C ILE A 671 -12.44 29.89 -6.85
N ASN A 672 -13.74 30.07 -7.13
CA ASN A 672 -14.58 30.89 -6.28
C ASN A 672 -14.93 30.07 -5.03
N TRP A 673 -14.08 30.17 -4.02
CA TRP A 673 -14.21 29.37 -2.80
C TRP A 673 -15.62 29.52 -2.22
N PRO A 674 -16.24 28.41 -1.76
CA PRO A 674 -17.46 28.50 -0.96
C PRO A 674 -17.29 29.53 0.15
N ASP A 675 -18.40 30.15 0.59
CA ASP A 675 -18.41 30.98 1.80
C ASP A 675 -18.05 30.11 3.01
N PHE A 676 -16.75 29.92 3.19
CA PHE A 676 -16.19 29.37 4.39
C PHE A 676 -16.23 30.49 5.43
N PRO A 677 -16.70 30.23 6.65
CA PRO A 677 -16.43 31.14 7.75
C PRO A 677 -14.91 31.30 7.86
N THR A 678 -14.46 32.52 7.66
CA THR A 678 -13.07 32.93 7.85
C THR A 678 -12.83 33.10 9.34
N SER A 679 -11.89 32.35 9.91
CA SER A 679 -11.23 32.74 11.17
C SER A 679 -9.79 33.12 10.89
#